data_AF-A0A507QU75-F1
#
_entry.id   AF-A0A507QU75-F1
#
_cell.length_a   1.000
_cell.length_b   1.000
_cell.length_c   1.000
_cell.angle_alpha   90.00
_cell.angle_beta   90.00
_cell.angle_gamma   90.00
#
_symmetry.space_group_name_H-M   'P 1'
#
loop_
_entity.id
_entity.type
_entity.pdbx_description
1 polymer ?
#
loop_
_entity_poly.entity_id
_entity_poly.type
_entity_poly.pdbx_seq_one_letter_code
_entity_poly.pdbx_strand_id
1 'polypeptide(L)'
;MSPAIRKLEDVTPEFLSQALRATVTSYSSERIGTGLVGECHRISLDYAPCATEGPASVVIKLAASDPASRKTGWQGKLYEHEARFYSEVAPGLNAPSIPKCYHASVNKDDGTFDLLLEDIHPASVGNELTGATLEQARSALTELAKLQKSCTRSTAPEWLKETVPLSQAFMQQIWAMFVNTYQDAVKAEHRHVCERFLAVYDDYRTRQSRDPTTLSAFIHGDFRLDNMLFNYSPERPFIVVDWQIFAGDLSSDLLRQYYDALGPDQPFTFEECQEGVRRQSFLGLPMAFMCPVILGRTERGDDMFILMLGRLVQQILDLDALATLPEPRIPEPLQPDPKDETSHPPGKDPLHNESWYFDVADTKQGIGLWIRLGLTPDQPGSWYTAVSVQDDLTINTDRINATHTVESPLARYRVSLTGHGESFDDPAALLRAETCGKPVSVEVDLTWHTSGIPYQWRVATRYEIPCTVTGTIKIGDEVTTISHAVGQRDHSWGPRDWWDADWAWTAFHLDDGTHLHGVDFRPKGSPRLGIGYIQGKDVPIADLTDAVITEVDEEHLIREAEVTYSFPGGEDVVLHVKPLGFGPLRLVAVDGRVSYLPRCFAEVAEYVQVWKLVRWLLDPTTDEHATSPKGQPYKAPKYNGPDTILP
;
A
#
# COMPACT_ATOMS: atom_id res chain seq x y z
N MET A 1 1.13 -16.98 35.73
CA MET A 1 1.40 -15.98 34.68
C MET A 1 0.99 -14.65 35.24
N SER A 2 1.89 -13.67 35.26
CA SER A 2 1.53 -12.31 35.65
C SER A 2 0.58 -11.74 34.59
N PRO A 3 -0.44 -10.97 34.97
CA PRO A 3 -1.34 -10.35 34.00
C PRO A 3 -0.55 -9.43 33.05
N ALA A 4 -0.92 -9.41 31.77
CA ALA A 4 -0.30 -8.53 30.79
C ALA A 4 -0.58 -7.06 31.14
N ILE A 5 0.45 -6.21 31.09
CA ILE A 5 0.34 -4.79 31.43
C ILE A 5 -0.17 -4.06 30.18
N ARG A 6 -1.40 -3.56 30.22
CA ARG A 6 -2.00 -2.88 29.05
C ARG A 6 -1.79 -1.37 29.08
N LYS A 7 -1.65 -0.82 30.28
CA LYS A 7 -1.53 0.60 30.58
C LYS A 7 -0.77 0.78 31.89
N LEU A 8 -0.31 2.00 32.13
CA LEU A 8 0.54 2.31 33.28
C LEU A 8 -0.13 1.95 34.62
N GLU A 9 -1.46 2.09 34.72
CA GLU A 9 -2.21 1.79 35.95
C GLU A 9 -2.23 0.30 36.30
N ASP A 10 -1.88 -0.57 35.37
CA ASP A 10 -1.78 -2.01 35.61
C ASP A 10 -0.43 -2.38 36.27
N VAL A 11 0.55 -1.48 36.30
CA VAL A 11 1.87 -1.71 36.90
C VAL A 11 1.75 -1.74 38.43
N THR A 12 2.17 -2.84 39.05
CA THR A 12 2.15 -3.00 40.51
C THR A 12 3.54 -3.29 41.10
N PRO A 13 3.78 -3.03 42.40
CA PRO A 13 5.01 -3.44 43.08
C PRO A 13 5.26 -4.95 42.99
N GLU A 14 4.23 -5.79 42.96
CA GLU A 14 4.35 -7.24 42.82
C GLU A 14 4.89 -7.63 41.44
N PHE A 15 4.37 -7.01 40.38
CA PHE A 15 4.87 -7.20 39.01
C PHE A 15 6.35 -6.80 38.92
N LEU A 16 6.69 -5.59 39.38
CA LEU A 16 8.07 -5.09 39.38
C LEU A 16 8.99 -6.00 40.20
N SER A 17 8.51 -6.48 41.34
CA SER A 17 9.30 -7.37 42.20
C SER A 17 9.63 -8.69 41.51
N GLN A 18 8.66 -9.25 40.78
CA GLN A 18 8.83 -10.47 40.04
C GLN A 18 9.76 -10.29 38.84
N ALA A 19 9.60 -9.21 38.07
CA ALA A 19 10.42 -8.91 36.90
C ALA A 19 11.89 -8.67 37.29
N LEU A 20 12.11 -7.92 38.38
CA LEU A 20 13.46 -7.54 38.83
C LEU A 20 14.11 -8.57 39.76
N ARG A 21 13.34 -9.54 40.26
CA ARG A 21 13.78 -10.52 41.26
C ARG A 21 14.31 -9.86 42.54
N ALA A 22 13.67 -8.76 42.95
CA ALA A 22 13.98 -7.96 44.14
C ALA A 22 12.68 -7.41 44.73
N THR A 23 12.54 -7.28 46.05
CA THR A 23 11.28 -6.83 46.68
C THR A 23 11.12 -5.32 46.60
N VAL A 24 10.29 -4.86 45.66
CA VAL A 24 9.90 -3.45 45.47
C VAL A 24 8.72 -3.14 46.39
N THR A 25 8.81 -2.06 47.17
CA THR A 25 7.74 -1.63 48.09
C THR A 25 6.87 -0.52 47.51
N SER A 26 7.47 0.37 46.73
CA SER A 26 6.79 1.49 46.08
C SER A 26 7.56 1.89 44.83
N TYR A 27 6.87 2.62 43.96
CA TYR A 27 7.49 3.21 42.78
C TYR A 27 6.85 4.57 42.47
N SER A 28 7.55 5.39 41.71
CA SER A 28 7.00 6.56 41.03
C SER A 28 7.25 6.46 39.54
N SER A 29 6.39 7.08 38.73
CA SER A 29 6.50 7.03 37.28
C SER A 29 6.54 8.43 36.66
N GLU A 30 7.33 8.58 35.62
CA GLU A 30 7.44 9.79 34.81
C GLU A 30 7.39 9.38 33.34
N ARG A 31 6.53 10.02 32.54
CA ARG A 31 6.50 9.78 31.10
C ARG A 31 7.75 10.37 30.45
N ILE A 32 8.40 9.60 29.59
CA ILE A 32 9.61 10.00 28.87
C ILE A 32 9.46 9.74 27.37
N GLY A 33 10.19 10.52 26.57
CA GLY A 33 10.16 10.41 25.10
C GLY A 33 8.89 10.96 24.45
N THR A 34 8.90 10.99 23.11
CA THR A 34 7.81 11.50 22.26
C THR A 34 7.29 10.44 21.29
N GLY A 35 7.38 9.16 21.65
CA GLY A 35 7.07 8.03 20.76
C GLY A 35 5.67 8.13 20.15
N LEU A 36 5.58 7.95 18.83
CA LEU A 36 4.31 7.98 18.08
C LEU A 36 3.56 6.64 18.15
N VAL A 37 4.29 5.52 18.26
CA VAL A 37 3.75 4.16 18.21
C VAL A 37 3.69 3.50 19.59
N GLY A 38 4.40 4.01 20.59
CA GLY A 38 4.41 3.45 21.95
C GLY A 38 4.71 4.51 23.00
N GLU A 39 4.41 4.18 24.25
CA GLU A 39 4.61 5.07 25.40
C GLU A 39 5.71 4.52 26.30
N CYS A 40 6.66 5.39 26.68
CA CYS A 40 7.74 5.05 27.60
C CYS A 40 7.57 5.78 28.92
N HIS A 41 7.76 5.07 30.03
CA HIS A 41 7.74 5.64 31.37
C HIS A 41 8.98 5.21 32.14
N ARG A 42 9.69 6.16 32.73
CA ARG A 42 10.71 5.90 33.74
C ARG A 42 10.01 5.57 35.06
N ILE A 43 10.37 4.45 35.66
CA ILE A 43 9.89 3.98 36.95
C ILE A 43 11.04 4.06 37.95
N SER A 44 10.94 4.95 38.94
CA SER A 44 11.89 5.01 40.06
C SER A 44 11.42 4.07 41.17
N LEU A 45 12.35 3.29 41.75
CA LEU A 45 12.03 2.12 42.57
C LEU A 45 12.52 2.28 44.02
N ASP A 46 11.65 1.95 44.97
CA ASP A 46 12.01 1.79 46.38
C ASP A 46 11.99 0.31 46.77
N TYR A 47 13.04 -0.16 47.43
CA TYR A 47 13.19 -1.56 47.83
C TYR A 47 13.00 -1.76 49.33
N ALA A 48 12.56 -2.97 49.72
CA ALA A 48 12.50 -3.35 51.13
C ALA A 48 13.92 -3.38 51.75
N PRO A 49 14.11 -2.98 53.03
CA PRO A 49 15.44 -2.86 53.66
C PRO A 49 16.32 -4.13 53.68
N CYS A 50 15.72 -5.31 53.52
CA CYS A 50 16.41 -6.60 53.54
C CYS A 50 16.40 -7.31 52.17
N ALA A 51 15.96 -6.63 51.11
CA ALA A 51 15.92 -7.18 49.76
C ALA A 51 17.32 -7.16 49.11
N THR A 52 17.55 -8.06 48.15
CA THR A 52 18.67 -7.93 47.20
C THR A 52 18.53 -6.58 46.48
N GLU A 53 19.59 -5.75 46.49
CA GLU A 53 19.56 -4.46 45.79
C GLU A 53 19.31 -4.65 44.29
N GLY A 54 18.39 -3.86 43.72
CA GLY A 54 18.07 -3.79 42.30
C GLY A 54 18.39 -2.41 41.71
N PRO A 55 18.08 -2.16 40.42
CA PRO A 55 18.33 -0.86 39.81
C PRO A 55 17.52 0.26 40.48
N ALA A 56 18.08 1.47 40.57
CA ALA A 56 17.35 2.63 41.13
C ALA A 56 16.13 3.02 40.28
N SER A 57 16.19 2.77 38.97
CA SER A 57 15.10 3.02 38.03
C SER A 57 15.14 2.05 36.86
N VAL A 58 13.99 1.89 36.21
CA VAL A 58 13.79 1.10 34.98
C VAL A 58 12.88 1.87 34.03
N VAL A 59 12.86 1.48 32.75
CA VAL A 59 11.92 2.03 31.76
C VAL A 59 10.91 0.96 31.39
N ILE A 60 9.62 1.29 31.48
CA ILE A 60 8.55 0.46 30.91
C ILE A 60 8.09 1.08 29.59
N LYS A 61 8.02 0.26 28.53
CA LYS A 61 7.43 0.62 27.24
C LYS A 61 6.12 -0.14 27.06
N LEU A 62 5.09 0.58 26.64
CA LEU A 62 3.72 0.08 26.47
C LEU A 62 3.20 0.44 25.07
N ALA A 63 2.19 -0.28 24.60
CA ALA A 63 1.49 0.07 23.37
C ALA A 63 0.85 1.48 23.48
N ALA A 64 0.75 2.21 22.36
CA ALA A 64 0.17 3.56 22.37
C ALA A 64 -1.23 3.62 22.99
N SER A 65 -1.52 4.68 23.75
CA SER A 65 -2.85 4.94 24.30
C SER A 65 -3.85 5.37 23.22
N ASP A 66 -3.38 6.01 22.14
CA ASP A 66 -4.17 6.37 20.96
C ASP A 66 -4.59 5.11 20.16
N PRO A 67 -5.90 4.87 19.91
CA PRO A 67 -6.37 3.67 19.21
C PRO A 67 -5.83 3.50 17.78
N ALA A 68 -5.65 4.59 17.03
CA ALA A 68 -5.18 4.51 15.64
C ALA A 68 -3.70 4.09 15.61
N SER A 69 -2.87 4.76 16.40
CA SER A 69 -1.44 4.44 16.56
C SER A 69 -1.23 3.01 17.09
N ARG A 70 -2.07 2.59 18.05
CA ARG A 70 -2.06 1.21 18.57
C ARG A 70 -2.36 0.18 17.48
N LYS A 71 -3.40 0.43 16.69
CA LYS A 71 -3.80 -0.44 15.58
C LYS A 71 -2.69 -0.54 14.53
N THR A 72 -2.05 0.57 14.17
CA THR A 72 -0.91 0.60 13.25
C THR A 72 0.26 -0.23 13.78
N GLY A 73 0.65 -0.05 15.05
CA GLY A 73 1.73 -0.82 15.67
C GLY A 73 1.45 -2.33 15.72
N TRP A 74 0.20 -2.72 15.94
CA TRP A 74 -0.23 -4.13 15.92
C TRP A 74 -0.27 -4.71 14.51
N GLN A 75 -0.94 -4.05 13.56
CA GLN A 75 -1.04 -4.52 12.17
C GLN A 75 0.33 -4.58 11.47
N GLY A 76 1.23 -3.65 11.79
CA GLY A 76 2.61 -3.63 11.32
C GLY A 76 3.56 -4.58 12.07
N LYS A 77 3.07 -5.35 13.04
CA LYS A 77 3.85 -6.26 13.91
C LYS A 77 4.99 -5.59 14.68
N LEU A 78 4.97 -4.26 14.87
CA LEU A 78 6.06 -3.51 15.51
C LEU A 78 6.26 -3.96 16.96
N TYR A 79 5.17 -4.09 17.72
CA TYR A 79 5.21 -4.59 19.10
C TYR A 79 5.71 -6.04 19.20
N GLU A 80 5.29 -6.90 18.26
CA GLU A 80 5.74 -8.28 18.21
C GLU A 80 7.25 -8.34 17.95
N HIS A 81 7.74 -7.58 16.98
CA HIS A 81 9.15 -7.56 16.64
C HIS A 81 10.02 -7.09 17.80
N GLU A 82 9.63 -6.01 18.47
CA GLU A 82 10.42 -5.46 19.58
C GLU A 82 10.45 -6.41 20.80
N ALA A 83 9.29 -6.95 21.21
CA ALA A 83 9.22 -7.89 22.33
C ALA A 83 10.03 -9.17 22.06
N ARG A 84 9.96 -9.68 20.84
CA ARG A 84 10.68 -10.89 20.43
C ARG A 84 12.16 -10.64 20.24
N PHE A 85 12.57 -9.45 19.79
CA PHE A 85 13.98 -9.08 19.77
C PHE A 85 14.59 -9.17 21.18
N TYR A 86 13.98 -8.52 22.17
CA TYR A 86 14.54 -8.49 23.52
C TYR A 86 14.47 -9.84 24.25
N SER A 87 13.47 -10.68 23.95
CA SER A 87 13.32 -11.99 24.59
C SER A 87 14.08 -13.13 23.89
N GLU A 88 14.20 -13.10 22.55
CA GLU A 88 14.75 -14.21 21.76
C GLU A 88 16.14 -13.89 21.17
N VAL A 89 16.44 -12.63 20.85
CA VAL A 89 17.66 -12.24 20.10
C VAL A 89 18.70 -11.58 21.00
N ALA A 90 18.34 -10.51 21.70
CA ALA A 90 19.24 -9.72 22.55
C ALA A 90 20.08 -10.56 23.54
N PRO A 91 19.53 -11.61 24.20
CA PRO A 91 20.31 -12.45 25.11
C PRO A 91 21.48 -13.18 24.45
N GLY A 92 21.35 -13.53 23.16
CA GLY A 92 22.40 -14.18 22.38
C GLY A 92 23.49 -13.22 21.90
N LEU A 93 23.17 -11.92 21.78
CA LEU A 93 24.13 -10.89 21.37
C LEU A 93 25.04 -10.46 22.51
N ASN A 94 24.46 -10.37 23.72
CA ASN A 94 25.15 -9.92 24.94
C ASN A 94 26.00 -8.65 24.71
N ALA A 95 25.48 -7.71 23.91
CA ALA A 95 26.19 -6.52 23.49
C ALA A 95 25.97 -5.36 24.48
N PRO A 96 27.03 -4.62 24.84
CA PRO A 96 26.93 -3.49 25.79
C PRO A 96 26.06 -2.34 25.28
N SER A 97 25.86 -2.25 23.97
CA SER A 97 25.03 -1.27 23.27
C SER A 97 23.53 -1.59 23.31
N ILE A 98 23.11 -2.68 23.94
CA ILE A 98 21.70 -3.05 24.13
C ILE A 98 21.33 -2.89 25.62
N PRO A 99 20.21 -2.23 25.96
CA PRO A 99 19.73 -2.18 27.34
C PRO A 99 19.43 -3.58 27.88
N LYS A 100 19.70 -3.82 29.15
CA LYS A 100 19.26 -5.07 29.79
C LYS A 100 17.72 -5.13 29.79
N CYS A 101 17.18 -6.24 29.31
CA CYS A 101 15.74 -6.54 29.40
C CYS A 101 15.44 -7.33 30.69
N TYR A 102 14.49 -6.85 31.47
CA TYR A 102 13.99 -7.51 32.68
C TYR A 102 12.68 -8.28 32.41
N HIS A 103 11.86 -7.78 31.49
CA HIS A 103 10.58 -8.38 31.12
C HIS A 103 10.23 -7.99 29.68
N ALA A 104 9.68 -8.93 28.91
CA ALA A 104 9.13 -8.68 27.58
C ALA A 104 7.90 -9.57 27.38
N SER A 105 6.81 -8.99 26.92
CA SER A 105 5.53 -9.68 26.72
C SER A 105 4.78 -9.05 25.55
N VAL A 106 4.17 -9.90 24.73
CA VAL A 106 3.30 -9.49 23.62
C VAL A 106 2.17 -10.49 23.43
N ASN A 107 0.95 -9.99 23.26
CA ASN A 107 -0.21 -10.77 22.87
C ASN A 107 -0.55 -10.49 21.40
N LYS A 108 -0.50 -11.53 20.57
CA LYS A 108 -0.74 -11.42 19.13
C LYS A 108 -2.20 -11.15 18.78
N ASP A 109 -3.13 -11.55 19.65
CA ASP A 109 -4.56 -11.49 19.35
C ASP A 109 -5.15 -10.08 19.53
N ASP A 110 -4.62 -9.31 20.49
CA ASP A 110 -5.15 -7.98 20.83
C ASP A 110 -4.10 -6.86 20.80
N GLY A 111 -2.85 -7.18 20.45
CA GLY A 111 -1.76 -6.20 20.37
C GLY A 111 -1.28 -5.66 21.72
N THR A 112 -1.67 -6.28 22.84
CA THR A 112 -1.12 -5.93 24.17
C THR A 112 0.39 -6.16 24.16
N PHE A 113 1.14 -5.17 24.62
CA PHE A 113 2.60 -5.17 24.59
C PHE A 113 3.15 -4.44 25.80
N ASP A 114 4.10 -5.09 26.48
CA ASP A 114 4.84 -4.50 27.58
C ASP A 114 6.30 -4.99 27.62
N LEU A 115 7.20 -4.04 27.86
CA LEU A 115 8.63 -4.26 27.87
C LEU A 115 9.26 -3.47 29.03
N LEU A 116 10.02 -4.14 29.90
CA LEU A 116 10.72 -3.53 31.03
C LEU A 116 12.23 -3.59 30.78
N LEU A 117 12.84 -2.42 30.58
CA LEU A 117 14.24 -2.26 30.23
C LEU A 117 15.03 -1.53 31.34
N GLU A 118 16.34 -1.69 31.29
CA GLU A 118 17.31 -0.84 31.98
C GLU A 118 17.08 0.64 31.66
N ASP A 119 17.03 1.48 32.69
CA ASP A 119 17.04 2.93 32.51
C ASP A 119 18.47 3.41 32.30
N ILE A 120 18.70 4.05 31.16
CA ILE A 120 20.02 4.50 30.72
C ILE A 120 20.26 5.95 31.16
N HIS A 121 19.79 6.33 32.34
CA HIS A 121 20.05 7.65 32.91
C HIS A 121 21.48 7.71 33.49
N PRO A 122 22.30 8.75 33.24
CA PRO A 122 21.98 10.07 32.67
C PRO A 122 22.38 10.26 31.20
N ALA A 123 22.33 9.21 30.37
CA ALA A 123 22.71 9.33 28.95
C ALA A 123 21.87 10.38 28.21
N SER A 124 22.49 10.96 27.18
CA SER A 124 21.88 11.97 26.33
C SER A 124 21.25 11.31 25.11
N VAL A 125 19.98 11.61 24.83
CA VAL A 125 19.32 11.18 23.58
C VAL A 125 19.86 12.00 22.42
N GLY A 126 20.10 11.35 21.27
CA GLY A 126 20.34 12.07 20.01
C GLY A 126 19.13 12.90 19.57
N ASN A 127 19.33 13.80 18.62
CA ASN A 127 18.25 14.64 18.11
C ASN A 127 18.31 14.69 16.58
N GLU A 128 17.30 14.11 15.95
CA GLU A 128 17.23 14.03 14.49
C GLU A 128 17.19 15.41 13.83
N LEU A 129 16.54 16.40 14.44
CA LEU A 129 16.42 17.75 13.86
C LEU A 129 17.78 18.46 13.82
N THR A 130 18.53 18.41 14.92
CA THR A 130 19.84 19.10 15.00
C THR A 130 20.98 18.31 14.35
N GLY A 131 20.82 16.99 14.20
CA GLY A 131 21.86 16.10 13.69
C GLY A 131 22.88 15.67 14.75
N ALA A 132 23.80 14.79 14.36
CA ALA A 132 24.84 14.25 15.22
C ALA A 132 26.12 15.10 15.18
N THR A 133 26.86 15.06 16.28
CA THR A 133 28.29 15.41 16.26
C THR A 133 29.10 14.27 15.62
N LEU A 134 30.31 14.59 15.17
CA LEU A 134 31.24 13.57 14.66
C LEU A 134 31.50 12.46 15.67
N GLU A 135 31.71 12.81 16.95
CA GLU A 135 31.97 11.84 18.01
C GLU A 135 30.81 10.86 18.21
N GLN A 136 29.58 11.38 18.20
CA GLN A 136 28.36 10.57 18.28
C GLN A 136 28.25 9.62 17.08
N ALA A 137 28.46 10.12 15.85
CA ALA A 137 28.41 9.30 14.65
C ALA A 137 29.48 8.19 14.69
N ARG A 138 30.74 8.52 15.07
CA ARG A 138 31.81 7.53 15.23
C ARG A 138 31.46 6.45 16.25
N SER A 139 30.89 6.84 17.39
CA SER A 139 30.48 5.90 18.43
C SER A 139 29.36 4.98 17.94
N ALA A 140 28.32 5.53 17.31
CA ALA A 140 27.18 4.78 16.81
C ALA A 140 27.61 3.72 15.79
N LEU A 141 28.46 4.10 14.83
CA LEU A 141 28.90 3.21 13.75
C LEU A 141 29.89 2.15 14.21
N THR A 142 30.76 2.49 15.16
CA THR A 142 31.66 1.50 15.77
C THR A 142 30.86 0.43 16.50
N GLU A 143 29.85 0.81 17.28
CA GLU A 143 29.00 -0.16 17.99
C GLU A 143 28.06 -0.92 17.05
N LEU A 144 27.55 -0.28 16.00
CA LEU A 144 26.77 -0.96 14.95
C LEU A 144 27.58 -2.05 14.25
N ALA A 145 28.83 -1.76 13.87
CA ALA A 145 29.73 -2.75 13.29
C ALA A 145 29.96 -3.94 14.23
N LYS A 146 30.17 -3.69 15.52
CA LYS A 146 30.33 -4.77 16.52
C LYS A 146 29.06 -5.62 16.66
N LEU A 147 27.88 -4.99 16.66
CA LEU A 147 26.60 -5.68 16.70
C LEU A 147 26.40 -6.57 15.47
N GLN A 148 26.66 -6.04 14.28
CA GLN A 148 26.50 -6.77 13.03
C GLN A 148 27.51 -7.90 12.89
N LYS A 149 28.74 -7.73 13.37
CA LYS A 149 29.75 -8.79 13.43
C LYS A 149 29.27 -9.99 14.26
N SER A 150 28.61 -9.74 15.38
CA SER A 150 28.10 -10.77 16.28
C SER A 150 26.86 -11.51 15.73
N CYS A 151 26.29 -11.03 14.62
CA CYS A 151 25.03 -11.51 14.04
C CYS A 151 25.21 -12.06 12.62
N THR A 152 25.13 -13.37 12.42
CA THR A 152 25.03 -13.98 11.08
C THR A 152 23.63 -14.56 10.85
N ARG A 153 22.97 -14.29 9.71
CA ARG A 153 21.58 -14.73 9.42
C ARG A 153 21.35 -16.25 9.50
N SER A 154 22.40 -17.07 9.51
CA SER A 154 22.30 -18.51 9.79
C SER A 154 21.68 -18.85 11.15
N THR A 155 21.61 -17.89 12.09
CA THR A 155 20.99 -18.06 13.42
C THR A 155 19.71 -17.22 13.60
N ALA A 156 19.22 -16.53 12.56
CA ALA A 156 18.07 -15.63 12.68
C ALA A 156 16.73 -16.39 12.79
N PRO A 157 15.87 -16.07 13.78
CA PRO A 157 14.52 -16.62 13.90
C PRO A 157 13.65 -16.46 12.64
N GLU A 158 12.75 -17.42 12.39
CA GLU A 158 11.91 -17.46 11.18
C GLU A 158 11.00 -16.23 11.05
N TRP A 159 10.52 -15.68 12.16
CA TRP A 159 9.62 -14.52 12.16
C TRP A 159 10.26 -13.25 11.60
N LEU A 160 11.60 -13.13 11.66
CA LEU A 160 12.33 -12.01 11.04
C LEU A 160 12.37 -12.13 9.51
N LYS A 161 12.02 -13.29 8.95
CA LYS A 161 11.94 -13.51 7.50
C LYS A 161 10.55 -13.18 6.96
N GLU A 162 9.54 -13.03 7.83
CA GLU A 162 8.20 -12.62 7.45
C GLU A 162 8.19 -11.10 7.16
N THR A 163 8.26 -10.73 5.89
CA THR A 163 8.01 -9.35 5.45
C THR A 163 6.75 -9.32 4.63
N VAL A 164 5.89 -8.31 4.85
CA VAL A 164 4.79 -8.03 3.93
C VAL A 164 5.43 -7.41 2.69
N PRO A 165 5.33 -8.03 1.50
CA PRO A 165 5.87 -7.44 0.30
C PRO A 165 5.05 -6.20 -0.04
N LEU A 166 5.65 -5.02 0.12
CA LEU A 166 5.09 -3.80 -0.43
C LEU A 166 5.38 -3.82 -1.93
N SER A 167 4.34 -3.65 -2.76
CA SER A 167 4.49 -3.55 -4.21
C SER A 167 4.90 -2.15 -4.63
N GLN A 168 5.51 -2.02 -5.81
CA GLN A 168 5.79 -0.74 -6.44
C GLN A 168 4.55 0.16 -6.52
N ALA A 169 3.41 -0.39 -6.94
CA ALA A 169 2.15 0.35 -7.06
C ALA A 169 1.69 0.93 -5.71
N PHE A 170 1.75 0.13 -4.64
CA PHE A 170 1.42 0.60 -3.31
C PHE A 170 2.35 1.74 -2.85
N MET A 171 3.66 1.60 -3.08
CA MET A 171 4.63 2.63 -2.72
C MET A 171 4.46 3.93 -3.51
N GLN A 172 4.12 3.84 -4.80
CA GLN A 172 3.77 5.00 -5.63
C GLN A 172 2.51 5.70 -5.11
N GLN A 173 1.51 4.93 -4.67
CA GLN A 173 0.30 5.49 -4.06
C GLN A 173 0.63 6.27 -2.80
N ILE A 174 1.40 5.68 -1.88
CA ILE A 174 1.84 6.31 -0.62
C ILE A 174 2.63 7.60 -0.93
N TRP A 175 3.53 7.57 -1.91
CA TRP A 175 4.26 8.77 -2.34
C TRP A 175 3.32 9.88 -2.84
N ALA A 176 2.31 9.55 -3.63
CA ALA A 176 1.31 10.52 -4.08
C ALA A 176 0.54 11.13 -2.89
N MET A 177 0.18 10.34 -1.88
CA MET A 177 -0.46 10.85 -0.66
C MET A 177 0.45 11.82 0.09
N PHE A 178 1.73 11.46 0.22
CA PHE A 178 2.74 12.28 0.86
C PHE A 178 2.89 13.62 0.12
N VAL A 179 3.08 13.57 -1.19
CA VAL A 179 3.14 14.75 -2.06
C VAL A 179 1.93 15.66 -1.89
N ASN A 180 0.72 15.08 -1.90
CA ASN A 180 -0.51 15.86 -1.74
C ASN A 180 -0.64 16.48 -0.34
N THR A 181 -0.12 15.82 0.69
CA THR A 181 -0.18 16.29 2.08
C THR A 181 0.83 17.41 2.35
N TYR A 182 2.04 17.28 1.83
CA TYR A 182 3.17 18.16 2.14
C TYR A 182 3.44 19.22 1.06
N GLN A 183 2.86 19.08 -0.13
CA GLN A 183 2.79 20.08 -1.21
C GLN A 183 4.13 20.81 -1.43
N ASP A 184 4.20 22.10 -1.08
CA ASP A 184 5.36 22.98 -1.30
C ASP A 184 6.60 22.58 -0.48
N ALA A 185 6.44 21.81 0.60
CA ALA A 185 7.56 21.25 1.36
C ALA A 185 8.29 20.14 0.58
N VAL A 186 7.63 19.54 -0.43
CA VAL A 186 8.23 18.53 -1.31
C VAL A 186 8.90 19.19 -2.53
N LYS A 187 10.20 19.43 -2.41
CA LYS A 187 11.04 20.03 -3.45
C LYS A 187 11.15 19.17 -4.71
N ALA A 188 11.53 19.80 -5.82
CA ALA A 188 11.71 19.14 -7.11
C ALA A 188 12.75 18.00 -7.07
N GLU A 189 13.84 18.17 -6.32
CA GLU A 189 14.86 17.14 -6.12
C GLU A 189 14.32 15.91 -5.36
N HIS A 190 13.44 16.12 -4.37
CA HIS A 190 12.79 15.03 -3.66
C HIS A 190 11.90 14.22 -4.62
N ARG A 191 11.11 14.91 -5.45
CA ARG A 191 10.27 14.27 -6.48
C ARG A 191 11.10 13.46 -7.46
N HIS A 192 12.13 14.09 -8.03
CA HIS A 192 13.00 13.44 -9.00
C HIS A 192 13.61 12.13 -8.45
N VAL A 193 14.19 12.17 -7.25
CA VAL A 193 14.82 10.98 -6.64
C VAL A 193 13.79 9.92 -6.27
N CYS A 194 12.71 10.30 -5.58
CA CYS A 194 11.69 9.35 -5.14
C CYS A 194 10.97 8.70 -6.33
N GLU A 195 10.57 9.46 -7.34
CA GLU A 195 9.87 8.94 -8.52
C GLU A 195 10.79 8.04 -9.35
N ARG A 196 12.08 8.39 -9.48
CA ARG A 196 13.06 7.55 -10.16
C ARG A 196 13.30 6.22 -9.45
N PHE A 197 13.33 6.23 -8.12
CA PHE A 197 13.43 5.03 -7.30
C PHE A 197 12.15 4.18 -7.39
N LEU A 198 11.00 4.81 -7.23
CA LEU A 198 9.69 4.16 -7.26
C LEU A 198 9.38 3.54 -8.61
N ALA A 199 9.86 4.11 -9.71
CA ALA A 199 9.69 3.53 -11.05
C ALA A 199 10.35 2.14 -11.22
N VAL A 200 11.27 1.76 -10.34
CA VAL A 200 12.01 0.49 -10.40
C VAL A 200 11.98 -0.28 -9.07
N TYR A 201 11.07 0.07 -8.17
CA TYR A 201 11.05 -0.44 -6.80
C TYR A 201 10.99 -1.97 -6.72
N ASP A 202 10.16 -2.61 -7.54
CA ASP A 202 10.03 -4.08 -7.53
C ASP A 202 11.30 -4.79 -8.05
N ASP A 203 11.94 -4.25 -9.11
CA ASP A 203 13.21 -4.78 -9.64
C ASP A 203 14.35 -4.54 -8.64
N TYR A 204 14.39 -3.36 -8.01
CA TYR A 204 15.33 -3.04 -6.94
C TYR A 204 15.23 -4.04 -5.78
N ARG A 205 14.02 -4.31 -5.27
CA ARG A 205 13.79 -5.33 -4.22
C ARG A 205 14.16 -6.73 -4.68
N THR A 206 13.82 -7.09 -5.91
CA THR A 206 14.12 -8.41 -6.47
C THR A 206 15.63 -8.64 -6.56
N ARG A 207 16.39 -7.63 -6.97
CA ARG A 207 17.87 -7.72 -7.02
C ARG A 207 18.48 -7.86 -5.64
N GLN A 208 18.02 -7.09 -4.65
CA GLN A 208 18.52 -7.22 -3.29
C GLN A 208 18.25 -8.58 -2.68
N SER A 209 17.08 -9.18 -2.94
CA SER A 209 16.75 -10.51 -2.43
C SER A 209 17.50 -11.65 -3.12
N ARG A 210 17.98 -11.44 -4.36
CA ARG A 210 18.66 -12.45 -5.17
C ARG A 210 20.19 -12.35 -5.13
N ASP A 211 20.76 -11.25 -4.68
CA ASP A 211 22.21 -11.05 -4.70
C ASP A 211 22.89 -11.94 -3.63
N PRO A 212 23.62 -12.99 -4.05
CA PRO A 212 24.28 -13.94 -3.14
C PRO A 212 25.45 -13.31 -2.37
N THR A 213 25.89 -12.11 -2.75
CA THR A 213 26.89 -11.32 -2.01
C THR A 213 26.28 -10.47 -0.89
N THR A 214 24.94 -10.39 -0.80
CA THR A 214 24.27 -9.70 0.30
C THR A 214 24.45 -10.47 1.59
N LEU A 215 25.52 -10.11 2.30
CA LEU A 215 25.76 -10.58 3.64
C LEU A 215 24.61 -10.15 4.51
N SER A 216 24.09 -11.13 5.22
CA SER A 216 22.90 -10.92 5.98
C SER A 216 23.25 -10.78 7.45
N ALA A 217 23.37 -9.54 7.88
CA ALA A 217 23.48 -9.17 9.28
C ALA A 217 22.11 -8.80 9.85
N PHE A 218 22.01 -8.75 11.17
CA PHE A 218 20.85 -8.16 11.84
C PHE A 218 20.84 -6.66 11.58
N ILE A 219 19.68 -6.10 11.19
CA ILE A 219 19.53 -4.67 10.90
C ILE A 219 18.53 -4.09 11.90
N HIS A 220 18.87 -2.94 12.49
CA HIS A 220 18.13 -2.38 13.60
C HIS A 220 16.76 -1.87 13.23
N GLY A 221 16.65 -0.96 12.25
CA GLY A 221 15.81 0.20 12.50
C GLY A 221 15.16 1.12 11.43
N ASP A 222 14.86 2.36 11.72
CA ASP A 222 14.95 3.14 12.92
C ASP A 222 16.31 3.23 13.64
N PHE A 223 17.41 3.03 12.92
CA PHE A 223 18.75 3.36 13.41
C PHE A 223 18.99 4.86 13.22
N ARG A 224 18.22 5.68 13.95
CA ARG A 224 18.20 7.15 13.85
C ARG A 224 18.45 7.80 15.20
N LEU A 225 18.79 9.08 15.22
CA LEU A 225 19.36 9.72 16.40
C LEU A 225 18.42 9.75 17.61
N ASP A 226 17.11 9.87 17.37
CA ASP A 226 16.10 9.84 18.44
C ASP A 226 16.08 8.49 19.21
N ASN A 227 16.64 7.43 18.62
CA ASN A 227 16.75 6.09 19.21
C ASN A 227 18.15 5.77 19.75
N MET A 228 19.06 6.75 19.74
CA MET A 228 20.45 6.61 20.17
C MET A 228 20.67 7.33 21.50
N LEU A 229 21.25 6.61 22.47
CA LEU A 229 21.58 7.10 23.80
C LEU A 229 23.10 7.14 23.95
N PHE A 230 23.64 8.30 24.26
CA PHE A 230 25.09 8.56 24.31
C PHE A 230 25.58 8.85 25.72
N ASN A 231 26.83 8.49 25.99
CA ASN A 231 27.57 8.84 27.20
C ASN A 231 26.96 8.31 28.50
N TYR A 232 26.48 7.06 28.51
CA TYR A 232 25.99 6.41 29.73
C TYR A 232 27.13 6.12 30.73
N SER A 233 28.21 5.48 30.25
CA SER A 233 29.45 5.28 31.01
C SER A 233 30.65 5.14 30.05
N PRO A 234 31.90 5.21 30.54
CA PRO A 234 33.08 4.95 29.70
C PRO A 234 33.06 3.59 28.98
N GLU A 235 32.48 2.57 29.61
CA GLU A 235 32.36 1.21 29.07
C GLU A 235 31.13 1.04 28.16
N ARG A 236 30.17 1.96 28.24
CA ARG A 236 28.93 1.96 27.44
C ARG A 236 28.70 3.36 26.86
N PRO A 237 29.55 3.80 25.91
CA PRO A 237 29.47 5.15 25.34
C PRO A 237 28.25 5.34 24.43
N PHE A 238 27.67 4.24 23.94
CA PHE A 238 26.53 4.23 23.03
C PHE A 238 25.60 3.06 23.33
N ILE A 239 24.30 3.35 23.35
CA ILE A 239 23.22 2.38 23.51
C ILE A 239 22.13 2.71 22.49
N VAL A 240 21.58 1.69 21.84
CA VAL A 240 20.48 1.83 20.88
C VAL A 240 19.22 1.14 21.39
N VAL A 241 18.09 1.82 21.21
CA VAL A 241 16.75 1.37 21.62
C VAL A 241 15.81 1.35 20.43
N ASP A 242 14.62 0.79 20.61
CA ASP A 242 13.56 0.78 19.59
C ASP A 242 13.91 -0.01 18.32
N TRP A 243 14.20 -1.30 18.53
CA TRP A 243 14.67 -2.23 17.49
C TRP A 243 13.55 -2.55 16.46
N GLN A 244 13.46 -1.73 15.41
CA GLN A 244 12.48 -1.80 14.30
C GLN A 244 13.11 -1.64 12.88
N ILE A 245 13.63 -2.72 12.28
CA ILE A 245 14.50 -2.92 11.07
C ILE A 245 14.70 -1.81 9.99
N PHE A 246 15.99 -1.55 9.61
CA PHE A 246 16.64 -0.70 8.54
C PHE A 246 17.81 0.30 8.93
N ALA A 247 18.62 0.78 7.96
CA ALA A 247 19.97 1.42 8.05
C ALA A 247 20.12 2.85 7.40
N GLY A 248 21.21 3.58 7.74
CA GLY A 248 21.46 5.02 7.43
C GLY A 248 22.72 5.37 6.60
N ASP A 249 23.16 6.64 6.64
CA ASP A 249 24.18 7.27 5.76
C ASP A 249 25.60 7.29 6.34
N LEU A 250 26.64 7.15 5.52
CA LEU A 250 28.03 7.10 5.97
C LEU A 250 28.95 7.95 5.08
N SER A 251 29.54 9.01 5.67
CA SER A 251 30.69 9.69 5.07
C SER A 251 31.88 8.73 4.87
N SER A 252 32.80 9.00 3.94
CA SER A 252 33.92 8.09 3.61
C SER A 252 34.77 7.68 4.81
N ASP A 253 35.04 8.61 5.73
CA ASP A 253 35.86 8.38 6.92
C ASP A 253 35.11 7.59 7.99
N LEU A 254 33.80 7.83 8.11
CA LEU A 254 32.91 7.08 9.00
C LEU A 254 32.67 5.66 8.49
N LEU A 255 32.49 5.51 7.18
CA LEU A 255 32.38 4.23 6.51
C LEU A 255 33.67 3.43 6.66
N ARG A 256 34.83 4.09 6.57
CA ARG A 256 36.12 3.44 6.82
C ARG A 256 36.22 2.94 8.24
N GLN A 257 35.81 3.76 9.21
CA GLN A 257 35.79 3.36 10.61
C GLN A 257 34.81 2.20 10.88
N TYR A 258 33.62 2.23 10.28
CA TYR A 258 32.65 1.14 10.33
C TYR A 258 33.27 -0.15 9.76
N TYR A 259 33.88 -0.07 8.58
CA TYR A 259 34.55 -1.20 7.92
C TYR A 259 35.70 -1.77 8.77
N ASP A 260 36.56 -0.91 9.31
CA ASP A 260 37.66 -1.36 10.15
C ASP A 260 37.15 -1.98 11.48
N ALA A 261 36.04 -1.48 12.03
CA ALA A 261 35.40 -2.00 13.26
C ALA A 261 34.73 -3.37 13.06
N LEU A 262 34.31 -3.70 11.84
CA LEU A 262 33.87 -5.04 11.47
C LEU A 262 35.02 -6.07 11.61
N GLY A 263 36.28 -5.65 11.51
CA GLY A 263 37.48 -6.46 11.72
C GLY A 263 38.05 -7.08 10.44
N PRO A 264 39.17 -7.83 10.54
CA PRO A 264 39.93 -8.25 9.36
C PRO A 264 39.30 -9.40 8.56
N ASP A 265 38.39 -10.17 9.15
CA ASP A 265 37.85 -11.42 8.56
C ASP A 265 36.56 -11.19 7.75
N GLN A 266 36.31 -9.96 7.29
CA GLN A 266 35.11 -9.64 6.50
C GLN A 266 35.22 -10.21 5.09
N PRO A 267 34.15 -10.79 4.53
CA PRO A 267 34.20 -11.43 3.22
C PRO A 267 34.07 -10.45 2.05
N PHE A 268 34.27 -9.15 2.29
CA PHE A 268 34.17 -8.08 1.30
C PHE A 268 35.21 -6.99 1.55
N THR A 269 35.60 -6.31 0.49
CA THR A 269 36.54 -5.19 0.46
C THR A 269 35.87 -3.88 0.91
N PHE A 270 36.68 -2.87 1.19
CA PHE A 270 36.17 -1.54 1.52
C PHE A 270 35.41 -0.92 0.34
N GLU A 271 35.88 -1.15 -0.88
CA GLU A 271 35.24 -0.68 -2.11
C GLU A 271 33.88 -1.35 -2.32
N GLU A 272 33.75 -2.66 -2.03
CA GLU A 272 32.46 -3.36 -2.05
C GLU A 272 31.52 -2.85 -0.94
N CYS A 273 32.06 -2.45 0.22
CA CYS A 273 31.29 -1.80 1.28
C CYS A 273 30.72 -0.45 0.82
N GLN A 274 31.56 0.38 0.17
CA GLN A 274 31.15 1.67 -0.41
C GLN A 274 30.05 1.51 -1.45
N GLU A 275 30.21 0.56 -2.37
CA GLU A 275 29.19 0.27 -3.38
C GLU A 275 27.91 -0.28 -2.74
N GLY A 276 28.01 -1.08 -1.68
CA GLY A 276 26.87 -1.54 -0.89
C GLY A 276 26.07 -0.39 -0.28
N VAL A 277 26.73 0.58 0.37
CA VAL A 277 26.09 1.78 0.91
C VAL A 277 25.42 2.59 -0.19
N ARG A 278 26.12 2.81 -1.31
CA ARG A 278 25.57 3.51 -2.47
C ARG A 278 24.32 2.84 -3.02
N ARG A 279 24.30 1.52 -3.13
CA ARG A 279 23.12 0.76 -3.61
C ARG A 279 21.97 0.74 -2.62
N GLN A 280 22.25 0.83 -1.31
CA GLN A 280 21.26 0.68 -0.25
C GLN A 280 20.69 2.02 0.26
N SER A 281 21.25 3.16 -0.15
CA SER A 281 20.82 4.49 0.31
C SER A 281 19.33 4.80 0.08
N PHE A 282 18.69 4.15 -0.90
CA PHE A 282 17.25 4.32 -1.18
C PHE A 282 16.32 3.74 -0.13
N LEU A 283 16.77 2.80 0.68
CA LEU A 283 15.92 2.03 1.58
C LEU A 283 15.38 2.86 2.76
N GLY A 284 15.97 4.03 3.04
CA GLY A 284 15.42 5.01 3.99
C GLY A 284 14.25 5.83 3.42
N LEU A 285 14.12 5.95 2.09
CA LEU A 285 13.07 6.79 1.49
C LEU A 285 11.66 6.35 1.88
N PRO A 286 11.29 5.05 1.81
CA PRO A 286 9.98 4.58 2.26
C PRO A 286 9.61 5.06 3.66
N MET A 287 10.52 5.01 4.63
CA MET A 287 10.26 5.48 5.99
C MET A 287 9.94 6.98 6.03
N ALA A 288 10.70 7.77 5.28
CA ALA A 288 10.56 9.22 5.28
C ALA A 288 9.20 9.70 4.72
N PHE A 289 8.61 8.97 3.76
CA PHE A 289 7.33 9.38 3.15
C PHE A 289 6.12 8.51 3.56
N MET A 290 6.32 7.27 3.98
CA MET A 290 5.23 6.35 4.35
C MET A 290 4.76 6.55 5.79
N CYS A 291 5.69 6.63 6.74
CA CYS A 291 5.36 6.86 8.16
C CYS A 291 4.50 8.12 8.38
N PRO A 292 4.80 9.30 7.82
CA PRO A 292 3.95 10.48 7.99
C PRO A 292 2.56 10.37 7.37
N VAL A 293 2.34 9.43 6.45
CA VAL A 293 1.02 9.17 5.85
C VAL A 293 0.19 8.23 6.73
N ILE A 294 0.83 7.30 7.43
CA ILE A 294 0.14 6.24 8.20
C ILE A 294 0.01 6.59 9.69
N LEU A 295 0.93 7.38 10.24
CA LEU A 295 0.96 7.73 11.67
C LEU A 295 0.22 9.04 11.97
N GLY A 296 -0.14 9.22 13.25
CA GLY A 296 -0.70 10.48 13.74
C GLY A 296 0.27 11.65 13.54
N ARG A 297 -0.24 12.76 13.00
CA ARG A 297 0.56 13.96 12.69
C ARG A 297 0.84 14.79 13.95
N THR A 298 2.06 15.30 14.01
CA THR A 298 2.49 16.29 15.01
C THR A 298 3.42 17.28 14.31
N GLU A 299 3.47 18.54 14.75
CA GLU A 299 4.32 19.57 14.15
C GLU A 299 5.80 19.13 14.09
N ARG A 300 6.34 18.60 15.21
CA ARG A 300 7.70 18.04 15.25
C ARG A 300 7.87 16.85 14.30
N GLY A 301 6.87 15.97 14.20
CA GLY A 301 6.92 14.81 13.32
C GLY A 301 6.99 15.18 11.85
N ASP A 302 6.14 16.13 11.43
CA ASP A 302 6.09 16.65 10.07
C ASP A 302 7.44 17.29 9.68
N ASP A 303 8.01 18.13 10.55
CA ASP A 303 9.34 18.73 10.35
C ASP A 303 10.44 17.67 10.23
N MET A 304 10.40 16.65 11.11
CA MET A 304 11.36 15.56 11.13
C MET A 304 11.32 14.75 9.83
N PHE A 305 10.14 14.37 9.34
CA PHE A 305 10.02 13.55 8.13
C PHE A 305 10.41 14.30 6.85
N ILE A 306 10.08 15.60 6.75
CA ILE A 306 10.52 16.42 5.62
C ILE A 306 12.04 16.61 5.64
N LEU A 307 12.63 16.84 6.81
CA LEU A 307 14.08 16.95 6.96
C LEU A 307 14.78 15.62 6.64
N MET A 308 14.25 14.50 7.14
CA MET A 308 14.75 13.15 6.86
C MET A 308 14.73 12.86 5.36
N LEU A 309 13.62 13.16 4.68
CA LEU A 309 13.52 13.03 3.23
C LEU A 309 14.60 13.85 2.51
N GLY A 310 14.75 15.12 2.88
CA GLY A 310 15.75 16.01 2.28
C GLY A 310 17.19 15.49 2.45
N ARG A 311 17.53 14.97 3.63
CA ARG A 311 18.87 14.40 3.90
C ARG A 311 19.13 13.14 3.09
N LEU A 312 18.18 12.21 3.05
CA LEU A 312 18.29 10.98 2.26
C LEU A 312 18.42 11.27 0.75
N VAL A 313 17.63 12.22 0.25
CA VAL A 313 17.72 12.66 -1.14
C VAL A 313 19.09 13.26 -1.44
N GLN A 314 19.60 14.12 -0.56
CA GLN A 314 20.94 14.70 -0.72
C GLN A 314 22.03 13.63 -0.74
N GLN A 315 21.98 12.66 0.19
CA GLN A 315 22.90 11.52 0.21
C GLN A 315 22.88 10.75 -1.13
N ILE A 316 21.69 10.42 -1.63
CA ILE A 316 21.52 9.68 -2.89
C ILE A 316 22.18 10.43 -4.05
N LEU A 317 22.04 11.76 -4.08
CA LEU A 317 22.64 12.60 -5.10
C LEU A 317 24.17 12.69 -4.94
N ASP A 318 24.67 12.88 -3.71
CA ASP A 318 26.10 12.99 -3.41
C ASP A 318 26.86 11.69 -3.72
N LEU A 319 26.23 10.53 -3.52
CA LEU A 319 26.77 9.21 -3.85
C LEU A 319 26.57 8.83 -5.32
N ASP A 320 25.92 9.66 -6.14
CA ASP A 320 25.49 9.31 -7.50
C ASP A 320 24.72 7.97 -7.52
N ALA A 321 23.93 7.69 -6.48
CA ALA A 321 23.31 6.39 -6.27
C ALA A 321 22.23 6.10 -7.33
N LEU A 322 21.65 7.12 -7.96
CA LEU A 322 20.70 6.96 -9.06
C LEU A 322 21.30 6.16 -10.23
N ALA A 323 22.61 6.28 -10.49
CA ALA A 323 23.28 5.52 -11.54
C ALA A 323 23.37 4.01 -11.26
N THR A 324 23.10 3.58 -10.02
CA THR A 324 23.00 2.15 -9.66
C THR A 324 21.62 1.55 -9.95
N LEU A 325 20.61 2.40 -10.17
CA LEU A 325 19.26 1.95 -10.48
C LEU A 325 19.17 1.49 -11.94
N PRO A 326 18.45 0.40 -12.22
CA PRO A 326 18.15 0.02 -13.60
C PRO A 326 17.34 1.10 -14.30
N GLU A 327 17.38 1.10 -15.63
CA GLU A 327 16.45 1.90 -16.42
C GLU A 327 15.00 1.54 -16.09
N PRO A 328 14.11 2.53 -15.89
CA PRO A 328 12.69 2.29 -15.73
C PRO A 328 12.17 1.48 -16.92
N ARG A 329 11.38 0.45 -16.64
CA ARG A 329 10.62 -0.26 -17.65
C ARG A 329 9.16 -0.03 -17.36
N ILE A 330 8.39 0.28 -18.39
CA ILE A 330 6.93 0.24 -18.30
C ILE A 330 6.57 -1.22 -18.01
N PRO A 331 5.97 -1.54 -16.86
CA PRO A 331 5.59 -2.91 -16.55
C PRO A 331 4.60 -3.41 -17.60
N GLU A 332 4.83 -4.61 -18.15
CA GLU A 332 3.85 -5.22 -19.04
C GLU A 332 2.55 -5.47 -18.26
N PRO A 333 1.38 -4.99 -18.73
CA PRO A 333 0.09 -5.23 -18.08
C PRO A 333 -0.14 -6.71 -17.77
N LEU A 334 -0.64 -7.00 -16.57
CA LEU A 334 -0.93 -8.38 -16.17
C LEU A 334 -2.10 -8.91 -17.00
N GLN A 335 -2.06 -10.22 -17.27
CA GLN A 335 -3.16 -10.94 -17.90
C GLN A 335 -3.68 -12.01 -16.94
N PRO A 336 -5.01 -12.18 -16.83
CA PRO A 336 -5.61 -13.19 -15.97
C PRO A 336 -5.23 -14.62 -16.41
N ASP A 337 -5.26 -15.56 -15.47
CA ASP A 337 -5.17 -16.99 -15.79
C ASP A 337 -6.53 -17.44 -16.36
N PRO A 338 -6.58 -18.29 -17.40
CA PRO A 338 -7.83 -18.88 -17.88
C PRO A 338 -8.70 -19.53 -16.79
N LYS A 339 -8.11 -20.01 -15.70
CA LYS A 339 -8.84 -20.57 -14.54
C LYS A 339 -9.60 -19.51 -13.75
N ASP A 340 -9.18 -18.25 -13.85
CA ASP A 340 -9.84 -17.13 -13.18
C ASP A 340 -11.25 -16.92 -13.73
N GLU A 341 -11.68 -17.54 -14.83
CA GLU A 341 -13.07 -17.53 -15.32
C GLU A 341 -14.05 -18.32 -14.43
N THR A 342 -13.52 -19.17 -13.56
CA THR A 342 -14.31 -20.06 -12.69
C THR A 342 -14.39 -19.51 -11.27
N SER A 343 -15.31 -20.04 -10.46
CA SER A 343 -15.47 -19.60 -9.08
C SER A 343 -14.23 -19.88 -8.23
N HIS A 344 -13.92 -18.96 -7.32
CA HIS A 344 -12.79 -19.06 -6.43
C HIS A 344 -13.21 -19.56 -5.04
N PRO A 345 -12.31 -20.23 -4.27
CA PRO A 345 -12.57 -20.53 -2.89
C PRO A 345 -12.84 -19.25 -2.08
N PRO A 346 -13.90 -19.20 -1.26
CA PRO A 346 -14.23 -17.99 -0.52
C PRO A 346 -13.17 -17.68 0.53
N GLY A 347 -12.90 -16.38 0.71
CA GLY A 347 -12.00 -15.88 1.74
C GLY A 347 -12.61 -15.95 3.14
N LYS A 348 -11.82 -15.60 4.17
CA LYS A 348 -12.30 -15.54 5.57
C LYS A 348 -12.93 -14.20 5.96
N ASP A 349 -12.88 -13.22 5.08
CA ASP A 349 -13.38 -11.87 5.34
C ASP A 349 -14.93 -11.86 5.23
N PRO A 350 -15.67 -11.33 6.23
CA PRO A 350 -17.13 -11.25 6.18
C PRO A 350 -17.69 -10.48 4.97
N LEU A 351 -16.88 -9.63 4.35
CA LEU A 351 -17.22 -8.86 3.15
C LEU A 351 -16.71 -9.53 1.86
N HIS A 352 -16.37 -10.81 1.89
CA HIS A 352 -16.00 -11.54 0.69
C HIS A 352 -17.14 -11.50 -0.36
N ASN A 353 -16.81 -10.99 -1.55
CA ASN A 353 -17.69 -10.90 -2.69
C ASN A 353 -16.97 -11.45 -3.92
N GLU A 354 -17.59 -12.40 -4.61
CA GLU A 354 -17.16 -12.82 -5.94
C GLU A 354 -18.23 -12.40 -6.96
N SER A 355 -17.82 -11.75 -8.05
CA SER A 355 -18.76 -11.14 -8.98
C SER A 355 -18.31 -11.23 -10.43
N TRP A 356 -19.24 -11.64 -11.31
CA TRP A 356 -19.11 -11.56 -12.76
C TRP A 356 -20.04 -10.49 -13.27
N TYR A 357 -19.57 -9.66 -14.17
CA TYR A 357 -20.30 -8.53 -14.72
C TYR A 357 -20.15 -8.50 -16.23
N PHE A 358 -21.22 -8.10 -16.91
CA PHE A 358 -21.33 -8.04 -18.35
C PHE A 358 -22.14 -6.83 -18.73
N ASP A 359 -21.72 -6.09 -19.75
CA ASP A 359 -22.56 -5.06 -20.37
C ASP A 359 -22.50 -5.05 -21.89
N VAL A 360 -23.49 -4.39 -22.48
CA VAL A 360 -23.59 -4.13 -23.90
C VAL A 360 -24.20 -2.75 -24.10
N ALA A 361 -23.64 -1.99 -25.03
CA ALA A 361 -24.17 -0.71 -25.48
C ALA A 361 -24.26 -0.70 -27.01
N ASP A 362 -25.49 -0.66 -27.51
CA ASP A 362 -25.80 -0.41 -28.92
C ASP A 362 -26.44 0.97 -29.04
N THR A 363 -25.59 1.99 -29.20
CA THR A 363 -26.02 3.39 -29.32
C THR A 363 -26.85 3.65 -30.58
N LYS A 364 -26.70 2.83 -31.63
CA LYS A 364 -27.49 2.95 -32.87
C LYS A 364 -28.92 2.49 -32.68
N GLN A 365 -29.12 1.45 -31.88
CA GLN A 365 -30.45 0.96 -31.50
C GLN A 365 -30.99 1.63 -30.24
N GLY A 366 -30.18 2.42 -29.53
CA GLY A 366 -30.55 3.10 -28.29
C GLY A 366 -30.70 2.14 -27.11
N ILE A 367 -29.97 1.02 -27.11
CA ILE A 367 -30.09 -0.03 -26.10
C ILE A 367 -28.81 -0.15 -25.30
N GLY A 368 -28.94 -0.13 -23.98
CA GLY A 368 -27.91 -0.54 -23.03
C GLY A 368 -28.44 -1.62 -22.11
N LEU A 369 -27.60 -2.59 -21.78
CA LEU A 369 -27.93 -3.65 -20.83
C LEU A 369 -26.70 -4.00 -20.00
N TRP A 370 -26.90 -4.31 -18.73
CA TRP A 370 -25.86 -4.87 -17.86
C TRP A 370 -26.42 -6.01 -17.01
N ILE A 371 -25.56 -6.99 -16.70
CA ILE A 371 -25.87 -8.19 -15.91
C ILE A 371 -24.74 -8.35 -14.89
N ARG A 372 -25.09 -8.67 -13.63
CA ARG A 372 -24.09 -8.92 -12.59
C ARG A 372 -24.46 -10.11 -11.71
N LEU A 373 -23.66 -11.18 -11.78
CA LEU A 373 -23.60 -12.26 -10.79
C LEU A 373 -22.78 -11.82 -9.58
N GLY A 374 -23.30 -11.99 -8.38
CA GLY A 374 -22.61 -11.70 -7.12
C GLY A 374 -22.85 -12.77 -6.06
N LEU A 375 -21.79 -13.44 -5.64
CA LEU A 375 -21.76 -14.43 -4.56
C LEU A 375 -21.20 -13.77 -3.30
N THR A 376 -21.95 -13.83 -2.20
CA THR A 376 -21.57 -13.30 -0.87
C THR A 376 -21.79 -14.39 0.18
N PRO A 377 -20.87 -15.34 0.34
CA PRO A 377 -21.08 -16.56 1.14
C PRO A 377 -21.35 -16.28 2.62
N ASP A 378 -20.76 -15.21 3.16
CA ASP A 378 -20.83 -14.88 4.59
C ASP A 378 -21.86 -13.78 4.93
N GLN A 379 -22.68 -13.35 3.96
CA GLN A 379 -23.73 -12.35 4.17
C GLN A 379 -25.14 -12.93 3.94
N PRO A 380 -26.14 -12.56 4.76
CA PRO A 380 -27.52 -12.96 4.53
C PRO A 380 -28.06 -12.28 3.27
N GLY A 381 -28.45 -13.10 2.31
CA GLY A 381 -28.83 -12.65 0.97
C GLY A 381 -27.62 -12.52 0.07
N SER A 382 -27.63 -13.23 -1.05
CA SER A 382 -26.68 -12.96 -2.12
C SER A 382 -27.27 -11.94 -3.07
N TRP A 383 -26.44 -10.97 -3.49
CA TRP A 383 -26.77 -10.07 -4.59
C TRP A 383 -26.27 -10.70 -5.88
N TYR A 384 -26.87 -11.83 -6.15
CA TYR A 384 -27.39 -12.07 -7.47
C TYR A 384 -28.90 -12.14 -7.33
N THR A 385 -29.64 -12.26 -8.41
CA THR A 385 -30.69 -13.26 -8.28
C THR A 385 -30.02 -14.59 -7.90
N ALA A 386 -30.02 -15.00 -6.63
CA ALA A 386 -29.31 -16.20 -6.20
C ALA A 386 -30.24 -17.26 -5.64
N VAL A 387 -30.21 -18.43 -6.27
CA VAL A 387 -30.54 -19.73 -5.69
C VAL A 387 -29.33 -20.63 -5.90
N SER A 388 -29.09 -21.53 -4.95
CA SER A 388 -28.16 -22.68 -4.98
C SER A 388 -27.49 -22.92 -6.33
N VAL A 389 -26.21 -22.55 -6.44
CA VAL A 389 -25.35 -22.96 -7.57
C VAL A 389 -24.80 -24.35 -7.24
N GLN A 390 -25.40 -25.39 -7.81
CA GLN A 390 -24.71 -26.67 -8.01
C GLN A 390 -24.00 -26.58 -9.35
N ASP A 391 -22.68 -26.79 -9.37
CA ASP A 391 -21.77 -26.88 -10.52
C ASP A 391 -22.29 -26.31 -11.86
N ASP A 392 -21.65 -25.23 -12.35
CA ASP A 392 -21.90 -24.49 -13.62
C ASP A 392 -22.77 -23.21 -13.54
N LEU A 393 -22.42 -22.23 -12.67
CA LEU A 393 -22.92 -20.84 -12.66
C LEU A 393 -24.38 -20.64 -13.14
N THR A 394 -25.29 -21.50 -12.66
CA THR A 394 -26.69 -21.56 -13.10
C THR A 394 -27.60 -21.12 -11.96
N ILE A 395 -28.54 -20.23 -12.27
CA ILE A 395 -29.60 -19.77 -11.38
C ILE A 395 -30.91 -20.43 -11.81
N ASN A 396 -31.61 -21.06 -10.87
CA ASN A 396 -32.97 -21.53 -11.11
C ASN A 396 -33.86 -21.16 -9.93
N THR A 397 -34.72 -20.16 -10.13
CA THR A 397 -35.68 -19.65 -9.14
C THR A 397 -37.09 -19.61 -9.73
N ASP A 398 -38.11 -19.40 -8.90
CA ASP A 398 -39.49 -19.19 -9.39
C ASP A 398 -39.67 -17.92 -10.25
N ARG A 399 -38.72 -16.98 -10.22
CA ARG A 399 -38.82 -15.69 -10.93
C ARG A 399 -37.86 -15.53 -12.12
N ILE A 400 -36.74 -16.24 -12.07
CA ILE A 400 -35.60 -16.08 -12.97
C ILE A 400 -34.92 -17.42 -13.13
N ASN A 401 -34.62 -17.76 -14.38
CA ASN A 401 -33.75 -18.85 -14.78
C ASN A 401 -32.64 -18.25 -15.65
N ALA A 402 -31.39 -18.44 -15.25
CA ALA A 402 -30.24 -17.92 -15.98
C ALA A 402 -29.05 -18.87 -15.94
N THR A 403 -28.26 -18.89 -17.01
CA THR A 403 -27.05 -19.70 -17.15
C THR A 403 -25.91 -18.83 -17.64
N HIS A 404 -24.77 -18.97 -16.97
CA HIS A 404 -23.53 -18.29 -17.29
C HIS A 404 -22.52 -19.33 -17.75
N THR A 405 -22.11 -19.27 -19.02
CA THR A 405 -21.28 -20.30 -19.63
C THR A 405 -20.02 -19.68 -20.20
N VAL A 406 -18.88 -20.13 -19.67
CA VAL A 406 -17.58 -19.92 -20.30
C VAL A 406 -17.48 -20.88 -21.49
N GLU A 407 -17.75 -20.39 -22.70
CA GLU A 407 -17.63 -21.22 -23.92
C GLU A 407 -16.15 -21.44 -24.30
N SER A 408 -15.32 -20.42 -24.09
CA SER A 408 -13.88 -20.47 -24.26
C SER A 408 -13.23 -19.50 -23.26
N PRO A 409 -12.42 -19.98 -22.31
CA PRO A 409 -11.82 -19.13 -21.29
C PRO A 409 -11.12 -17.91 -21.87
N LEU A 410 -11.35 -16.74 -21.27
CA LEU A 410 -10.83 -15.45 -21.68
C LEU A 410 -11.26 -14.96 -23.08
N ALA A 411 -11.98 -15.77 -23.86
CA ALA A 411 -12.29 -15.48 -25.26
C ALA A 411 -13.79 -15.35 -25.56
N ARG A 412 -14.63 -16.23 -25.00
CA ARG A 412 -16.07 -16.28 -25.30
C ARG A 412 -16.89 -16.65 -24.07
N TYR A 413 -17.87 -15.81 -23.76
CA TYR A 413 -18.78 -16.00 -22.63
C TYR A 413 -20.23 -15.82 -23.08
N ARG A 414 -21.11 -16.74 -22.71
CA ARG A 414 -22.53 -16.67 -23.01
C ARG A 414 -23.36 -16.53 -21.74
N VAL A 415 -24.34 -15.64 -21.79
CA VAL A 415 -25.36 -15.49 -20.75
C VAL A 415 -26.72 -15.70 -21.38
N SER A 416 -27.46 -16.67 -20.84
CA SER A 416 -28.89 -16.86 -21.15
C SER A 416 -29.68 -16.56 -19.88
N LEU A 417 -30.73 -15.75 -19.97
CA LEU A 417 -31.58 -15.34 -18.85
C LEU A 417 -33.03 -15.28 -19.32
N THR A 418 -33.94 -15.80 -18.50
CA THR A 418 -35.39 -15.66 -18.65
C THR A 418 -35.99 -15.33 -17.31
N GLY A 419 -36.91 -14.37 -17.25
CA GLY A 419 -37.56 -14.02 -16.00
C GLY A 419 -38.57 -12.88 -16.13
N HIS A 420 -38.98 -12.36 -14.97
CA HIS A 420 -39.89 -11.23 -14.86
C HIS A 420 -39.19 -10.05 -14.18
N GLY A 421 -39.26 -8.88 -14.81
CA GLY A 421 -38.75 -7.62 -14.30
C GLY A 421 -39.85 -6.56 -14.20
N GLU A 422 -39.44 -5.33 -13.92
CA GLU A 422 -40.30 -4.15 -13.84
C GLU A 422 -39.74 -3.06 -14.74
N SER A 423 -40.63 -2.38 -15.48
CA SER A 423 -40.31 -1.23 -16.33
C SER A 423 -40.72 0.06 -15.64
N PHE A 424 -39.84 1.06 -15.68
CA PHE A 424 -40.04 2.37 -15.06
C PHE A 424 -39.92 3.47 -16.11
N ASP A 425 -40.88 4.39 -16.12
CA ASP A 425 -40.85 5.56 -17.00
C ASP A 425 -39.82 6.60 -16.49
N ASP A 426 -39.63 6.69 -15.16
CA ASP A 426 -38.57 7.46 -14.51
C ASP A 426 -37.51 6.50 -13.91
N PRO A 427 -36.28 6.45 -14.46
CA PRO A 427 -35.25 5.57 -13.94
C PRO A 427 -34.77 5.92 -12.52
N ALA A 428 -34.90 7.18 -12.07
CA ALA A 428 -34.53 7.58 -10.71
C ALA A 428 -35.46 6.98 -9.64
N ALA A 429 -36.64 6.48 -10.02
CA ALA A 429 -37.57 5.79 -9.12
C ALA A 429 -36.92 4.61 -8.38
N LEU A 430 -36.00 3.89 -9.04
CA LEU A 430 -35.23 2.80 -8.43
C LEU A 430 -34.32 3.29 -7.30
N LEU A 431 -33.72 4.48 -7.46
CA LEU A 431 -32.86 5.10 -6.46
C LEU A 431 -33.67 5.70 -5.30
N ARG A 432 -34.96 6.00 -5.52
CA ARG A 432 -35.92 6.40 -4.48
C ARG A 432 -36.62 5.22 -3.80
N ALA A 433 -36.29 3.98 -4.19
CA ALA A 433 -36.90 2.73 -3.70
C ALA A 433 -38.42 2.64 -3.93
N GLU A 434 -38.91 3.22 -5.03
CA GLU A 434 -40.30 3.09 -5.45
C GLU A 434 -40.58 1.69 -6.01
N THR A 435 -41.75 1.12 -5.69
CA THR A 435 -42.11 -0.28 -6.03
C THR A 435 -43.31 -0.38 -6.97
N CYS A 436 -43.50 0.60 -7.85
CA CYS A 436 -44.68 0.71 -8.73
C CYS A 436 -44.36 0.54 -10.22
N GLY A 437 -43.28 -0.18 -10.56
CA GLY A 437 -42.93 -0.47 -11.95
C GLY A 437 -43.97 -1.35 -12.65
N LYS A 438 -44.03 -1.26 -13.98
CA LYS A 438 -44.93 -2.08 -14.81
C LYS A 438 -44.29 -3.47 -15.01
N PRO A 439 -44.93 -4.58 -14.62
CA PRO A 439 -44.37 -5.91 -14.80
C PRO A 439 -44.09 -6.21 -16.28
N VAL A 440 -42.93 -6.80 -16.58
CA VAL A 440 -42.52 -7.14 -17.94
C VAL A 440 -41.74 -8.46 -17.97
N SER A 441 -41.94 -9.28 -19.00
CA SER A 441 -41.09 -10.47 -19.24
C SER A 441 -39.77 -10.05 -19.87
N VAL A 442 -38.69 -10.69 -19.44
CA VAL A 442 -37.34 -10.44 -19.95
C VAL A 442 -36.73 -11.77 -20.39
N GLU A 443 -36.26 -11.83 -21.64
CA GLU A 443 -35.43 -12.93 -22.14
C GLU A 443 -34.15 -12.32 -22.73
N VAL A 444 -32.99 -12.85 -22.36
CA VAL A 444 -31.68 -12.42 -22.85
C VAL A 444 -30.92 -13.66 -23.26
N ASP A 445 -30.35 -13.63 -24.46
CA ASP A 445 -29.39 -14.65 -24.90
C ASP A 445 -28.29 -13.93 -25.67
N LEU A 446 -27.21 -13.61 -24.95
CA LEU A 446 -26.12 -12.79 -25.44
C LEU A 446 -24.78 -13.53 -25.28
N THR A 447 -23.90 -13.31 -26.23
CA THR A 447 -22.52 -13.82 -26.23
C THR A 447 -21.56 -12.66 -26.35
N TRP A 448 -20.62 -12.59 -25.42
CA TRP A 448 -19.49 -11.67 -25.40
C TRP A 448 -18.29 -12.34 -26.03
N HIS A 449 -17.72 -11.71 -27.05
CA HIS A 449 -16.50 -12.11 -27.74
C HIS A 449 -15.41 -11.12 -27.40
N THR A 450 -14.32 -11.60 -26.80
CA THR A 450 -13.18 -10.76 -26.43
C THR A 450 -12.66 -10.01 -27.67
N SER A 451 -12.53 -8.69 -27.53
CA SER A 451 -12.12 -7.74 -28.59
C SER A 451 -10.80 -7.03 -28.28
N GLY A 452 -10.03 -7.55 -27.32
CA GLY A 452 -8.72 -7.03 -26.94
C GLY A 452 -7.94 -8.02 -26.09
N ILE A 453 -6.86 -7.55 -25.47
CA ILE A 453 -6.07 -8.28 -24.49
C ILE A 453 -6.78 -8.18 -23.12
N PRO A 454 -7.10 -9.32 -22.48
CA PRO A 454 -7.61 -9.34 -21.12
C PRO A 454 -6.67 -8.66 -20.12
N TYR A 455 -7.20 -7.75 -19.30
CA TYR A 455 -6.43 -6.92 -18.38
C TYR A 455 -6.65 -7.34 -16.93
N GLN A 456 -5.59 -7.73 -16.21
CA GLN A 456 -5.66 -8.04 -14.78
C GLN A 456 -5.11 -6.89 -13.94
N TRP A 457 -5.83 -6.57 -12.86
CA TRP A 457 -5.42 -5.54 -11.92
C TRP A 457 -4.21 -5.99 -11.09
N ARG A 458 -3.32 -5.06 -10.78
CA ARG A 458 -2.16 -5.30 -9.89
C ARG A 458 -2.50 -5.20 -8.40
N VAL A 459 -3.49 -4.39 -8.06
CA VAL A 459 -3.80 -4.00 -6.67
C VAL A 459 -4.99 -4.74 -6.06
N ALA A 460 -5.75 -5.47 -6.87
CA ALA A 460 -6.90 -6.24 -6.44
C ALA A 460 -7.11 -7.47 -7.32
N THR A 461 -7.75 -8.49 -6.77
CA THR A 461 -8.16 -9.71 -7.46
C THR A 461 -9.36 -9.43 -8.37
N ARG A 462 -9.06 -8.97 -9.59
CA ARG A 462 -10.01 -8.64 -10.66
C ARG A 462 -9.33 -8.65 -12.03
N TYR A 463 -10.10 -8.94 -13.07
CA TYR A 463 -9.76 -8.61 -14.45
C TYR A 463 -10.92 -7.94 -15.21
N GLU A 464 -10.56 -7.32 -16.32
CA GLU A 464 -11.40 -6.46 -17.17
C GLU A 464 -11.12 -6.81 -18.65
N ILE A 465 -12.17 -6.96 -19.47
CA ILE A 465 -12.04 -7.44 -20.86
C ILE A 465 -12.99 -6.67 -21.78
N PRO A 466 -12.46 -5.97 -22.80
CA PRO A 466 -13.29 -5.34 -23.83
C PRO A 466 -13.84 -6.41 -24.77
N CYS A 467 -15.10 -6.28 -25.15
CA CYS A 467 -15.85 -7.27 -25.90
C CYS A 467 -16.62 -6.65 -27.07
N THR A 468 -16.93 -7.51 -28.03
CA THR A 468 -18.03 -7.32 -28.97
C THR A 468 -19.14 -8.29 -28.59
N VAL A 469 -20.39 -7.85 -28.71
CA VAL A 469 -21.55 -8.60 -28.22
C VAL A 469 -22.47 -8.94 -29.37
N THR A 470 -23.03 -10.15 -29.32
CA THR A 470 -24.01 -10.67 -30.28
C THR A 470 -25.11 -11.44 -29.58
N GLY A 471 -26.32 -11.46 -30.14
CA GLY A 471 -27.43 -12.28 -29.65
C GLY A 471 -28.76 -11.54 -29.69
N THR A 472 -29.63 -11.83 -28.73
CA THR A 472 -30.99 -11.27 -28.68
C THR A 472 -31.37 -10.83 -27.27
N ILE A 473 -32.12 -9.72 -27.20
CA ILE A 473 -32.78 -9.22 -26.00
C ILE A 473 -34.26 -9.13 -26.32
N LYS A 474 -35.12 -9.65 -25.45
CA LYS A 474 -36.57 -9.54 -25.55
C LYS A 474 -37.16 -8.97 -24.27
N ILE A 475 -37.93 -7.90 -24.41
CA ILE A 475 -38.62 -7.21 -23.31
C ILE A 475 -40.10 -7.14 -23.67
N GLY A 476 -40.95 -7.83 -22.91
CA GLY A 476 -42.34 -8.04 -23.28
C GLY A 476 -42.44 -8.78 -24.62
N ASP A 477 -43.09 -8.14 -25.59
CA ASP A 477 -43.23 -8.66 -26.97
C ASP A 477 -42.14 -8.14 -27.93
N GLU A 478 -41.32 -7.17 -27.49
CA GLU A 478 -40.30 -6.55 -28.33
C GLU A 478 -39.03 -7.38 -28.32
N VAL A 479 -38.51 -7.72 -29.51
CA VAL A 479 -37.26 -8.48 -29.69
C VAL A 479 -36.26 -7.60 -30.43
N THR A 480 -35.11 -7.38 -29.80
CA THR A 480 -33.96 -6.72 -30.43
C THR A 480 -32.85 -7.73 -30.70
N THR A 481 -32.33 -7.71 -31.93
CA THR A 481 -31.16 -8.50 -32.31
C THR A 481 -29.91 -7.63 -32.23
N ILE A 482 -28.94 -8.08 -31.44
CA ILE A 482 -27.61 -7.49 -31.34
C ILE A 482 -26.71 -8.24 -32.32
N SER A 483 -26.35 -7.58 -33.42
CA SER A 483 -25.49 -8.19 -34.46
C SER A 483 -24.01 -7.93 -34.22
N HIS A 484 -23.67 -6.74 -33.71
CA HIS A 484 -22.32 -6.34 -33.35
C HIS A 484 -22.36 -5.04 -32.52
N ALA A 485 -22.46 -5.17 -31.21
CA ALA A 485 -22.41 -4.03 -30.28
C ALA A 485 -21.15 -4.08 -29.42
N VAL A 486 -20.76 -2.94 -28.85
CA VAL A 486 -19.64 -2.87 -27.91
C VAL A 486 -20.09 -3.31 -26.52
N GLY A 487 -19.18 -3.86 -25.74
CA GLY A 487 -19.46 -4.24 -24.36
C GLY A 487 -18.19 -4.56 -23.60
N GLN A 488 -18.32 -4.76 -22.31
CA GLN A 488 -17.24 -5.08 -21.39
C GLN A 488 -17.69 -6.24 -20.51
N ARG A 489 -16.71 -7.06 -20.08
CA ARG A 489 -16.92 -8.01 -18.99
C ARG A 489 -15.85 -7.88 -17.93
N ASP A 490 -16.24 -8.09 -16.69
CA ASP A 490 -15.35 -8.10 -15.53
C ASP A 490 -15.63 -9.29 -14.64
N HIS A 491 -14.59 -9.78 -13.97
CA HIS A 491 -14.73 -10.73 -12.89
C HIS A 491 -13.81 -10.31 -11.75
N SER A 492 -14.35 -10.34 -10.55
CA SER A 492 -13.65 -9.97 -9.33
C SER A 492 -13.97 -10.93 -8.20
N TRP A 493 -13.02 -11.09 -7.27
CA TRP A 493 -13.19 -11.89 -6.07
C TRP A 493 -12.45 -11.25 -4.89
N GLY A 494 -12.91 -11.45 -3.66
CA GLY A 494 -12.25 -10.94 -2.46
C GLY A 494 -13.07 -9.92 -1.64
N PRO A 495 -12.50 -9.34 -0.58
CA PRO A 495 -13.20 -8.42 0.32
C PRO A 495 -13.60 -7.11 -0.39
N ARG A 496 -14.88 -6.73 -0.33
CA ARG A 496 -15.40 -5.47 -0.91
C ARG A 496 -16.53 -4.88 -0.07
N ASP A 497 -16.32 -3.67 0.47
CA ASP A 497 -17.38 -2.88 1.10
C ASP A 497 -17.95 -1.87 0.07
N TRP A 498 -19.13 -2.17 -0.47
CA TRP A 498 -19.85 -1.31 -1.42
C TRP A 498 -20.44 -0.04 -0.78
N TRP A 499 -20.34 0.13 0.53
CA TRP A 499 -20.96 1.19 1.31
C TRP A 499 -19.96 2.13 2.00
N ASP A 500 -18.65 1.89 1.84
CA ASP A 500 -17.61 2.64 2.56
C ASP A 500 -16.81 3.62 1.69
N ALA A 501 -16.77 3.42 0.38
CA ALA A 501 -16.04 4.26 -0.56
C ALA A 501 -16.90 4.66 -1.76
N ASP A 502 -16.70 5.89 -2.23
CA ASP A 502 -17.24 6.32 -3.52
C ASP A 502 -16.34 5.81 -4.63
N TRP A 503 -16.90 5.46 -5.77
CA TRP A 503 -16.12 5.03 -6.92
C TRP A 503 -16.90 5.23 -8.22
N ALA A 504 -16.20 5.56 -9.29
CA ALA A 504 -16.75 5.62 -10.64
C ALA A 504 -15.99 4.63 -11.54
N TRP A 505 -16.71 3.84 -12.32
CA TRP A 505 -16.16 2.83 -13.22
C TRP A 505 -16.62 3.16 -14.64
N THR A 506 -15.71 3.07 -15.60
CA THR A 506 -15.96 3.40 -17.01
C THR A 506 -15.36 2.35 -17.94
N ALA A 507 -16.04 2.11 -19.05
CA ALA A 507 -15.54 1.38 -20.19
C ALA A 507 -16.03 2.07 -21.47
N PHE A 508 -15.12 2.59 -22.28
CA PHE A 508 -15.41 3.27 -23.54
C PHE A 508 -14.71 2.57 -24.70
N HIS A 509 -15.43 2.50 -25.82
CA HIS A 509 -14.95 1.96 -27.08
C HIS A 509 -15.09 3.07 -28.12
N LEU A 510 -13.97 3.58 -28.62
CA LEU A 510 -13.91 4.71 -29.55
C LEU A 510 -13.99 4.23 -31.01
N ASP A 511 -14.40 5.12 -31.91
CA ASP A 511 -14.58 4.82 -33.34
C ASP A 511 -13.28 4.42 -34.06
N ASP A 512 -12.12 4.82 -33.53
CA ASP A 512 -10.80 4.41 -34.05
C ASP A 512 -10.37 3.00 -33.61
N GLY A 513 -11.21 2.31 -32.83
CA GLY A 513 -10.95 0.97 -32.29
C GLY A 513 -10.18 0.98 -30.98
N THR A 514 -9.99 2.14 -30.35
CA THR A 514 -9.41 2.24 -29.00
C THR A 514 -10.42 1.78 -27.95
N HIS A 515 -9.95 1.01 -26.98
CA HIS A 515 -10.67 0.56 -25.80
C HIS A 515 -10.02 1.18 -24.56
N LEU A 516 -10.84 1.87 -23.78
CA LEU A 516 -10.46 2.54 -22.55
C LEU A 516 -11.29 1.98 -21.42
N HIS A 517 -10.62 1.60 -20.34
CA HIS A 517 -11.26 1.28 -19.08
C HIS A 517 -10.58 2.09 -18.00
N GLY A 518 -11.36 2.66 -17.08
CA GLY A 518 -10.78 3.20 -15.86
C GLY A 518 -11.75 3.29 -14.70
N VAL A 519 -11.16 3.29 -13.51
CA VAL A 519 -11.82 3.44 -12.24
C VAL A 519 -11.22 4.61 -11.51
N ASP A 520 -12.08 5.50 -11.04
CA ASP A 520 -11.78 6.56 -10.09
C ASP A 520 -12.30 6.10 -8.71
N PHE A 521 -11.42 5.53 -7.89
CA PHE A 521 -11.75 5.04 -6.55
C PHE A 521 -11.46 6.12 -5.50
N ARG A 522 -12.46 6.45 -4.68
CA ARG A 522 -12.46 7.58 -3.73
C ARG A 522 -12.76 7.09 -2.30
N PRO A 523 -11.80 6.41 -1.66
CA PRO A 523 -11.96 5.94 -0.28
C PRO A 523 -12.03 7.09 0.72
N LYS A 524 -12.86 6.97 1.76
CA LYS A 524 -12.94 7.98 2.82
C LYS A 524 -11.62 8.09 3.59
N GLY A 525 -11.12 9.32 3.75
CA GLY A 525 -9.91 9.59 4.51
C GLY A 525 -8.62 9.08 3.86
N SER A 526 -8.65 8.69 2.58
CA SER A 526 -7.48 8.29 1.80
C SER A 526 -7.53 8.94 0.41
N PRO A 527 -6.39 9.15 -0.26
CA PRO A 527 -6.39 9.74 -1.60
C PRO A 527 -7.05 8.86 -2.65
N ARG A 528 -7.55 9.54 -3.68
CA ARG A 528 -8.08 8.95 -4.91
C ARG A 528 -7.08 7.97 -5.53
N LEU A 529 -7.61 6.91 -6.12
CA LEU A 529 -6.83 5.94 -6.90
C LEU A 529 -7.45 5.76 -8.28
N GLY A 530 -6.67 6.08 -9.31
CA GLY A 530 -6.99 5.82 -10.72
C GLY A 530 -6.37 4.50 -11.18
N ILE A 531 -7.18 3.58 -11.71
CA ILE A 531 -6.70 2.31 -12.28
C ILE A 531 -7.41 2.04 -13.58
N GLY A 532 -6.70 1.49 -14.57
CA GLY A 532 -7.34 1.01 -15.78
C GLY A 532 -6.34 0.71 -16.89
N TYR A 533 -6.86 0.61 -18.11
CA TYR A 533 -6.05 0.36 -19.29
C TYR A 533 -6.48 1.21 -20.48
N ILE A 534 -5.53 1.38 -21.40
CA ILE A 534 -5.80 1.72 -22.80
C ILE A 534 -5.25 0.59 -23.69
N GLN A 535 -5.98 0.26 -24.76
CA GLN A 535 -5.52 -0.67 -25.80
C GLN A 535 -6.30 -0.45 -27.10
N GLY A 536 -5.84 -1.01 -28.21
CA GLY A 536 -6.56 -0.93 -29.48
C GLY A 536 -5.80 -1.64 -30.59
N LYS A 537 -6.31 -1.54 -31.83
CA LYS A 537 -5.66 -2.17 -32.99
C LYS A 537 -4.23 -1.68 -33.23
N ASP A 538 -4.02 -0.38 -33.05
CA ASP A 538 -2.74 0.31 -33.26
C ASP A 538 -2.16 0.85 -31.94
N VAL A 539 -2.75 0.47 -30.79
CA VAL A 539 -2.36 0.91 -29.45
C VAL A 539 -2.08 -0.34 -28.60
N PRO A 540 -0.83 -0.60 -28.17
CA PRO A 540 -0.56 -1.73 -27.29
C PRO A 540 -1.29 -1.54 -25.96
N ILE A 541 -1.55 -2.64 -25.25
CA ILE A 541 -2.12 -2.56 -23.91
C ILE A 541 -1.13 -1.84 -22.98
N ALA A 542 -1.63 -0.86 -22.22
CA ALA A 542 -0.86 -0.12 -21.25
C ALA A 542 -1.68 0.15 -19.98
N ASP A 543 -1.01 0.07 -18.82
CA ASP A 543 -1.55 0.52 -17.53
C ASP A 543 -1.76 2.05 -17.58
N LEU A 544 -2.91 2.52 -17.09
CA LEU A 544 -3.09 3.94 -16.79
C LEU A 544 -2.23 4.34 -15.58
N THR A 545 -1.64 5.53 -15.61
CA THR A 545 -1.10 6.16 -14.39
C THR A 545 -2.20 6.76 -13.56
N ASP A 546 -3.30 7.15 -14.21
CA ASP A 546 -4.42 7.77 -13.53
C ASP A 546 -5.74 7.73 -14.30
N ALA A 547 -6.86 7.84 -13.58
CA ALA A 547 -8.20 8.00 -14.12
C ALA A 547 -9.01 8.92 -13.20
N VAL A 548 -9.50 10.04 -13.76
CA VAL A 548 -10.29 11.05 -13.05
C VAL A 548 -11.64 11.15 -13.74
N ILE A 549 -12.72 11.00 -12.98
CA ILE A 549 -14.09 11.08 -13.49
C ILE A 549 -14.80 12.23 -12.77
N THR A 550 -15.25 13.24 -13.50
CA THR A 550 -16.02 14.35 -12.93
C THR A 550 -17.43 14.28 -13.49
N GLU A 551 -18.40 14.10 -12.62
CA GLU A 551 -19.80 13.84 -12.96
C GLU A 551 -20.71 14.95 -12.42
N VAL A 552 -21.65 15.38 -13.24
CA VAL A 552 -22.71 16.33 -12.87
C VAL A 552 -23.97 15.55 -12.63
N ASP A 553 -24.39 15.48 -11.37
CA ASP A 553 -25.56 14.72 -10.95
C ASP A 553 -26.81 15.59 -10.79
N GLU A 554 -27.95 15.08 -11.23
CA GLU A 554 -29.28 15.60 -10.92
C GLU A 554 -30.18 14.44 -10.47
N GLU A 555 -30.74 14.52 -9.26
CA GLU A 555 -31.55 13.45 -8.64
C GLU A 555 -30.88 12.06 -8.63
N HIS A 556 -29.56 12.02 -8.40
CA HIS A 556 -28.74 10.81 -8.44
C HIS A 556 -28.67 10.12 -9.82
N LEU A 557 -28.92 10.86 -10.91
CA LEU A 557 -28.59 10.43 -12.26
C LEU A 557 -27.52 11.35 -12.86
N ILE A 558 -26.55 10.73 -13.53
CA ILE A 558 -25.48 11.44 -14.23
C ILE A 558 -26.11 12.18 -15.41
N ARG A 559 -25.92 13.50 -15.49
CA ARG A 559 -26.34 14.34 -16.62
C ARG A 559 -25.24 14.50 -17.65
N GLU A 560 -24.03 14.74 -17.17
CA GLU A 560 -22.83 14.94 -17.98
C GLU A 560 -21.65 14.41 -17.17
N ALA A 561 -20.61 13.92 -17.85
CA ALA A 561 -19.35 13.60 -17.20
C ALA A 561 -18.16 13.96 -18.08
N GLU A 562 -17.05 14.33 -17.44
CA GLU A 562 -15.74 14.47 -18.04
C GLU A 562 -14.84 13.37 -17.48
N VAL A 563 -14.20 12.60 -18.35
CA VAL A 563 -13.33 11.50 -17.96
C VAL A 563 -11.93 11.74 -18.51
N THR A 564 -10.94 11.82 -17.64
CA THR A 564 -9.53 12.01 -17.98
C THR A 564 -8.75 10.73 -17.67
N TYR A 565 -8.11 10.17 -18.68
CA TYR A 565 -7.19 9.04 -18.55
C TYR A 565 -5.75 9.47 -18.77
N SER A 566 -4.88 9.20 -17.80
CA SER A 566 -3.46 9.52 -17.86
C SER A 566 -2.62 8.25 -17.98
N PHE A 567 -1.46 8.37 -18.63
CA PHE A 567 -0.52 7.28 -18.83
C PHE A 567 0.92 7.81 -18.81
N PRO A 568 1.93 6.93 -18.59
CA PRO A 568 3.29 7.40 -18.51
C PRO A 568 3.71 8.00 -19.86
N GLY A 569 4.38 9.16 -19.85
CA GLY A 569 5.05 9.74 -21.03
C GLY A 569 4.17 10.21 -22.19
N GLY A 570 2.84 10.27 -22.01
CA GLY A 570 1.92 10.78 -23.03
C GLY A 570 0.99 11.88 -22.52
N GLU A 571 0.25 12.51 -23.43
CA GLU A 571 -0.77 13.52 -23.06
C GLU A 571 -2.09 12.83 -22.72
N ASP A 572 -2.81 13.35 -21.73
CA ASP A 572 -4.06 12.75 -21.26
C ASP A 572 -5.13 12.61 -22.35
N VAL A 573 -5.93 11.54 -22.27
CA VAL A 573 -7.15 11.38 -23.06
C VAL A 573 -8.33 11.90 -22.24
N VAL A 574 -8.95 12.98 -22.73
CA VAL A 574 -10.13 13.59 -22.11
C VAL A 574 -11.37 13.28 -22.94
N LEU A 575 -12.38 12.68 -22.31
CA LEU A 575 -13.66 12.34 -22.92
C LEU A 575 -14.77 13.19 -22.29
N HIS A 576 -15.59 13.84 -23.12
CA HIS A 576 -16.85 14.43 -22.70
C HIS A 576 -17.99 13.44 -22.97
N VAL A 577 -18.67 13.02 -21.91
CA VAL A 577 -19.61 11.91 -21.91
C VAL A 577 -21.03 12.43 -21.76
N LYS A 578 -21.91 11.99 -22.66
CA LYS A 578 -23.34 12.29 -22.65
C LYS A 578 -24.17 11.02 -22.48
N PRO A 579 -24.79 10.82 -21.30
CA PRO A 579 -25.68 9.69 -21.04
C PRO A 579 -26.87 9.62 -22.00
N LEU A 580 -27.21 8.40 -22.43
CA LEU A 580 -28.31 8.13 -23.37
C LEU A 580 -29.48 7.38 -22.70
N GLY A 581 -29.17 6.51 -21.75
CA GLY A 581 -30.18 5.78 -20.98
C GLY A 581 -29.61 5.20 -19.70
N PHE A 582 -30.50 4.94 -18.75
CA PHE A 582 -30.14 4.65 -17.36
C PHE A 582 -30.62 3.27 -16.92
N GLY A 583 -29.79 2.59 -16.13
CA GLY A 583 -30.13 1.34 -15.45
C GLY A 583 -29.54 1.33 -14.05
N PRO A 584 -29.97 2.25 -13.17
CA PRO A 584 -29.35 2.48 -11.88
C PRO A 584 -29.64 1.34 -10.90
N LEU A 585 -28.81 1.22 -9.86
CA LEU A 585 -28.98 0.25 -8.79
C LEU A 585 -28.90 0.91 -7.42
N ARG A 586 -29.77 0.51 -6.51
CA ARG A 586 -29.74 0.91 -5.10
C ARG A 586 -29.47 -0.32 -4.23
N LEU A 587 -28.37 -0.29 -3.48
CA LEU A 587 -27.98 -1.36 -2.56
C LEU A 587 -28.25 -0.95 -1.11
N VAL A 588 -28.78 -1.86 -0.31
CA VAL A 588 -29.01 -1.65 1.12
C VAL A 588 -28.29 -2.75 1.91
N ALA A 589 -27.36 -2.36 2.77
CA ALA A 589 -26.66 -3.25 3.66
C ALA A 589 -27.60 -3.79 4.76
N VAL A 590 -27.20 -4.90 5.39
CA VAL A 590 -27.93 -5.50 6.53
C VAL A 590 -28.05 -4.51 7.70
N ASP A 591 -27.06 -3.64 7.88
CA ASP A 591 -27.03 -2.59 8.91
C ASP A 591 -27.82 -1.32 8.53
N GLY A 592 -28.41 -1.28 7.33
CA GLY A 592 -29.22 -0.18 6.82
C GLY A 592 -28.45 0.89 6.04
N ARG A 593 -27.12 0.80 5.89
CA ARG A 593 -26.37 1.68 4.99
C ARG A 593 -26.87 1.53 3.55
N VAL A 594 -26.88 2.63 2.79
CA VAL A 594 -27.36 2.67 1.40
C VAL A 594 -26.22 3.07 0.49
N SER A 595 -26.09 2.37 -0.63
CA SER A 595 -25.16 2.71 -1.71
C SER A 595 -25.97 2.92 -2.99
N TYR A 596 -25.66 4.01 -3.69
CA TYR A 596 -26.32 4.41 -4.93
C TYR A 596 -25.34 4.20 -6.07
N LEU A 597 -25.75 3.41 -7.07
CA LEU A 597 -24.98 3.16 -8.28
C LEU A 597 -25.73 3.79 -9.46
N PRO A 598 -25.56 5.11 -9.69
CA PRO A 598 -26.00 5.70 -10.94
C PRO A 598 -25.26 5.01 -12.09
N ARG A 599 -26.01 4.50 -13.06
CA ARG A 599 -25.43 3.78 -14.19
C ARG A 599 -26.16 4.16 -15.46
N CYS A 600 -25.38 4.45 -16.49
CA CYS A 600 -25.87 4.76 -17.82
C CYS A 600 -24.99 4.12 -18.88
N PHE A 601 -25.56 3.91 -20.06
CA PHE A 601 -24.78 3.88 -21.30
C PHE A 601 -24.80 5.28 -21.91
N ALA A 602 -23.73 5.64 -22.60
CA ALA A 602 -23.49 7.00 -23.05
C ALA A 602 -22.82 7.04 -24.42
N GLU A 603 -22.90 8.20 -25.07
CA GLU A 603 -22.06 8.56 -26.20
C GLU A 603 -20.88 9.43 -25.74
N VAL A 604 -19.75 9.30 -26.42
CA VAL A 604 -18.62 10.23 -26.28
C VAL A 604 -18.89 11.39 -27.23
N ALA A 605 -19.23 12.56 -26.68
CA ALA A 605 -19.61 13.74 -27.45
C ALA A 605 -18.41 14.36 -28.19
N GLU A 606 -17.28 14.47 -27.49
CA GLU A 606 -16.01 14.99 -28.01
C GLU A 606 -14.85 14.28 -27.32
N TYR A 607 -13.75 14.06 -28.05
CA TYR A 607 -12.49 13.58 -27.49
C TYR A 607 -11.31 14.20 -28.25
N VAL A 608 -10.23 14.49 -27.55
CA VAL A 608 -8.98 15.01 -28.15
C VAL A 608 -8.06 13.81 -28.45
N GLN A 609 -7.87 13.49 -29.74
CA GLN A 609 -6.88 12.49 -30.17
C GLN A 609 -5.47 13.04 -30.07
N VAL A 610 -4.65 12.52 -29.16
CA VAL A 610 -3.23 12.85 -29.12
C VAL A 610 -2.42 11.77 -29.85
N TRP A 611 -2.07 12.05 -31.11
CA TRP A 611 -1.25 11.19 -31.98
C TRP A 611 0.16 10.88 -31.45
N LYS A 612 0.64 11.57 -30.41
CA LYS A 612 1.93 11.29 -29.76
C LYS A 612 1.94 9.95 -29.00
N LEU A 613 0.78 9.48 -28.54
CA LEU A 613 0.62 8.24 -27.77
C LEU A 613 1.14 7.00 -28.51
N VAL A 614 0.71 6.79 -29.76
CA VAL A 614 1.09 5.62 -30.56
C VAL A 614 2.60 5.62 -30.83
N ARG A 615 3.22 6.78 -31.05
CA ARG A 615 4.67 6.87 -31.25
C ARG A 615 5.46 6.53 -29.99
N TRP A 616 5.06 7.07 -28.84
CA TRP A 616 5.77 6.84 -27.58
C TRP A 616 5.63 5.39 -27.09
N LEU A 617 4.44 4.80 -27.19
CA LEU A 617 4.22 3.39 -26.81
C LEU A 617 4.96 2.40 -27.73
N LEU A 618 5.14 2.72 -29.01
CA LEU A 618 5.87 1.88 -29.96
C LEU A 618 7.39 2.08 -29.88
N ASP A 619 7.87 3.28 -29.52
CA ASP A 619 9.27 3.60 -29.33
C ASP A 619 9.45 4.74 -28.30
N PRO A 620 9.67 4.41 -27.01
CA PRO A 620 9.86 5.39 -25.94
C PRO A 620 11.08 6.31 -26.15
N THR A 621 11.96 5.99 -27.10
CA THR A 621 13.17 6.77 -27.38
C THR A 621 12.95 7.93 -28.34
N THR A 622 11.76 8.05 -28.93
CA THR A 622 11.42 9.06 -29.95
C THR A 622 10.93 10.40 -29.41
N ASP A 623 10.90 10.58 -28.08
CA ASP A 623 10.46 11.85 -27.50
C ASP A 623 11.51 12.95 -27.80
N GLU A 624 11.17 13.88 -28.71
CA GLU A 624 12.00 15.01 -29.13
C GLU A 624 12.22 16.03 -27.98
N HIS A 625 11.61 15.82 -26.81
CA HIS A 625 11.93 16.55 -25.58
C HIS A 625 12.93 15.84 -24.65
N ALA A 626 13.38 14.63 -24.97
CA ALA A 626 14.50 13.96 -24.33
C ALA A 626 15.86 14.40 -24.92
N THR A 627 16.04 15.68 -25.29
CA THR A 627 17.39 16.24 -25.28
C THR A 627 17.78 16.47 -23.84
N SER A 628 18.32 15.41 -23.21
CA SER A 628 19.33 15.58 -22.16
C SER A 628 20.32 16.65 -22.67
N PRO A 629 20.54 17.77 -21.96
CA PRO A 629 21.70 18.58 -22.22
C PRO A 629 22.89 17.66 -21.95
N LYS A 630 23.56 17.22 -23.03
CA LYS A 630 24.81 16.46 -22.98
C LYS A 630 25.65 16.97 -21.82
N GLY A 631 25.96 16.04 -20.91
CA GLY A 631 26.54 16.29 -19.61
C GLY A 631 27.55 17.44 -19.59
N GLN A 632 27.18 18.50 -18.89
CA GLN A 632 28.14 19.10 -17.99
C GLN A 632 27.96 18.39 -16.64
N PRO A 633 29.02 17.84 -16.03
CA PRO A 633 28.91 17.37 -14.66
C PRO A 633 28.43 18.55 -13.82
N TYR A 634 27.32 18.35 -13.09
CA TYR A 634 26.87 19.31 -12.09
C TYR A 634 28.00 19.48 -11.08
N LYS A 635 28.72 20.60 -11.15
CA LYS A 635 29.65 21.00 -10.09
C LYS A 635 28.80 21.57 -8.98
N ALA A 636 28.51 20.73 -7.98
CA ALA A 636 27.92 21.19 -6.73
C ALA A 636 28.69 22.42 -6.21
N PRO A 637 28.01 23.47 -5.73
CA PRO A 637 28.69 24.53 -5.00
C PRO A 637 29.42 23.89 -3.81
N LYS A 638 30.74 24.13 -3.68
CA LYS A 638 31.45 23.76 -2.46
C LYS A 638 30.85 24.53 -1.29
N TYR A 639 30.01 23.87 -0.51
CA TYR A 639 29.48 24.42 0.73
C TYR A 639 30.56 24.31 1.81
N ASN A 640 31.24 25.42 2.10
CA ASN A 640 32.18 25.57 3.22
C ASN A 640 31.41 25.99 4.49
N GLY A 641 30.51 25.14 4.98
CA GLY A 641 29.80 25.30 6.27
C GLY A 641 30.34 24.33 7.34
N PRO A 642 30.26 24.69 8.64
CA PRO A 642 31.09 24.07 9.68
C PRO A 642 30.55 22.70 10.15
N ASP A 643 31.46 21.73 10.24
CA ASP A 643 31.55 20.65 11.25
C ASP A 643 30.27 19.95 11.75
N THR A 644 29.34 19.57 10.87
CA THR A 644 28.31 18.55 11.17
C THR A 644 28.47 17.35 10.26
N ILE A 645 28.56 16.16 10.87
CA ILE A 645 28.81 14.91 10.17
C ILE A 645 27.59 14.00 10.32
N LEU A 646 27.15 13.46 9.18
CA LEU A 646 25.98 12.61 8.99
C LEU A 646 26.18 11.24 9.65
N PRO A 647 25.21 10.75 10.48
CA PRO A 647 25.18 9.37 10.99
C PRO A 647 24.41 8.37 10.12
#